data_AF-A0A8R1E1R8-F1
#
_entry.id   AF-A0A8R1E1R8-F1
#
_cell.length_a   1.000
_cell.length_b   1.000
_cell.length_c   1.000
_cell.angle_alpha   90.00
_cell.angle_beta   90.00
_cell.angle_gamma   90.00
#
_symmetry.space_group_name_H-M   'P 1'
#
loop_
_entity.id
_entity.type
_entity.pdbx_description
1 polymer ?
#
loop_
_entity_poly.entity_id
_entity_poly.type
_entity_poly.pdbx_seq_one_letter_code
_entity_poly.pdbx_strand_id
1 'polypeptide(L)'
;MAAEGPIASFPMDREAAEEEIALLVRKPGFDDLTPSDILRHMNNRFNINFDSYKAQLKTMVIEEIRKRNEENDSSDSSDSGTDDDEDDKKKKPSEEKKSKAKEKKADVPEVKKEVKEESDSDSDTGVEDATPKKSSKRAKKTSDFDMISNVKSSRRAAASNAMKQIRNTSDGGRFKSTKKKEKDPNEDNSGRFGRMTKLCYISPELQQVTNDQFMKRCDVVKTLWDYIKEKNLKDPKAGQFILCDDVLESIFKKKRLKGFGMTKYLTRHIIGQSDMTPELREESEREMEKRTAEWLLFGEHQKHLILIINCVSQKLNKFIAGTLNAKGQSDCRQLSDAVETKRDVFVAQLVNEHSDRVGGPDHVHCLLLPLENLATVEETVVRDKAVESLRKIADKHSSASLEEHFVPMLRRLSTGDWFTSRTSACGLFAVVYPRVSPAIKNELKSMFRTLCRDDTPMVRRAAASKLGEFAKVFEKTSVIEGLHSSLTDLHVDEQDSVRLLTVESAIAFGTLLDKANKKKLVEPILFELFDDKSWRVRYMVAEKLIEIQNVLGEDMDPNHLVALYTNLLKDPEAEVRCAATQRLQEFANNLPEDKRQGIICNQLLSVAKELVTDGNQLVKSELAGVIMGLAPLIGKEQTVSELLPIYMQLLNDQTPEVRLNIISSLDKVNEVIGAAQLSTSLLPAIVGLAEDGKWRVRLAIVQFMPLLASQLGQEFFDEKLLPLCLNWLTDHVFSIREASTLIMKELTQKFGGQWANTNIVPKMQKLQKDTNYLQRMTCLFCLNTLSEAMTQEQILKEIMPIVKDLVEDDVPNVRFNAAKSLKRIGKNLSASVLTSDVKPLLEKLGKDSDFDVRYFAEEAKNALGL
;
A
#
# COMPACT_ATOMS: atom_id res chain seq x y z
N MET A 1 -0.35 62.74 27.90
CA MET A 1 -0.79 62.76 26.49
C MET A 1 0.42 62.49 25.61
N ALA A 2 0.39 61.40 24.86
CA ALA A 2 1.27 61.10 23.72
C ALA A 2 0.46 60.04 22.92
N ALA A 3 -0.42 60.52 22.05
CA ALA A 3 -0.18 60.55 20.61
C ALA A 3 -0.39 59.15 20.00
N GLU A 4 -1.64 58.87 19.63
CA GLU A 4 -1.99 57.72 18.80
C GLU A 4 -1.27 57.84 17.45
N GLY A 5 -0.52 56.80 17.07
CA GLY A 5 0.06 56.72 15.73
C GLY A 5 -1.06 56.54 14.69
N PRO A 6 -0.95 57.14 13.49
CA PRO A 6 -2.01 57.09 12.50
C PRO A 6 -2.28 55.65 12.05
N ILE A 7 -3.55 55.27 11.99
CA ILE A 7 -3.99 54.04 11.33
C ILE A 7 -3.54 54.14 9.87
N ALA A 8 -2.59 53.30 9.47
CA ALA A 8 -2.13 53.27 8.09
C ALA A 8 -3.32 53.01 7.15
N SER A 9 -3.51 53.90 6.18
CA SER A 9 -4.52 53.74 5.13
C SER A 9 -4.32 52.40 4.43
N PHE A 10 -5.42 51.70 4.13
CA PHE A 10 -5.39 50.43 3.41
C PHE A 10 -4.55 50.59 2.12
N PRO A 11 -3.65 49.64 1.78
CA PRO A 11 -2.59 49.87 0.79
C PRO A 11 -3.07 49.77 -0.67
N MET A 12 -4.35 50.01 -0.90
CA MET A 12 -5.08 49.87 -2.16
C MET A 12 -6.35 50.72 -2.09
N ASP A 13 -6.90 51.10 -3.23
CA ASP A 13 -8.26 51.63 -3.28
C ASP A 13 -9.27 50.61 -2.72
N ARG A 14 -10.17 51.09 -1.86
CA ARG A 14 -11.08 50.21 -1.12
C ARG A 14 -12.14 49.61 -2.04
N GLU A 15 -12.63 50.38 -3.01
CA GLU A 15 -13.70 49.96 -3.93
C GLU A 15 -13.18 48.85 -4.86
N ALA A 16 -12.00 49.02 -5.46
CA ALA A 16 -11.35 47.97 -6.26
C ALA A 16 -11.06 46.68 -5.47
N ALA A 17 -10.76 46.79 -4.17
CA ALA A 17 -10.55 45.62 -3.32
C ALA A 17 -11.86 44.89 -2.96
N GLU A 18 -12.97 45.63 -2.77
CA GLU A 18 -14.30 45.05 -2.54
C GLU A 18 -14.84 44.38 -3.82
N GLU A 19 -14.61 44.95 -5.00
CA GLU A 19 -15.04 44.40 -6.30
C GLU A 19 -14.34 43.05 -6.61
N GLU A 20 -13.03 42.94 -6.46
CA GLU A 20 -12.32 41.67 -6.74
C GLU A 20 -12.67 40.59 -5.68
N ILE A 21 -12.98 40.99 -4.43
CA ILE A 21 -13.53 40.08 -3.42
C ILE A 21 -14.94 39.60 -3.82
N ALA A 22 -15.81 40.49 -4.32
CA ALA A 22 -17.13 40.13 -4.82
C ALA A 22 -17.05 39.15 -6.00
N LEU A 23 -16.14 39.39 -6.95
CA LEU A 23 -15.89 38.49 -8.09
C LEU A 23 -15.41 37.10 -7.66
N LEU A 24 -14.66 36.98 -6.56
CA LEU A 24 -14.27 35.67 -5.99
C LEU A 24 -15.43 34.97 -5.26
N VAL A 25 -16.21 35.71 -4.48
CA VAL A 25 -17.29 35.19 -3.62
C VAL A 25 -18.57 34.84 -4.40
N ARG A 26 -18.79 35.50 -5.55
CA ARG A 26 -19.96 35.29 -6.44
C ARG A 26 -19.69 34.27 -7.56
N LYS A 27 -18.47 33.72 -7.68
CA LYS A 27 -18.11 32.76 -8.74
C LYS A 27 -18.59 31.33 -8.41
N PRO A 28 -19.30 30.63 -9.33
CA PRO A 28 -19.77 29.27 -9.07
C PRO A 28 -18.64 28.28 -8.76
N GLY A 29 -18.84 27.42 -7.75
CA GLY A 29 -17.89 26.36 -7.36
C GLY A 29 -16.83 26.75 -6.32
N PHE A 30 -17.00 27.88 -5.63
CA PHE A 30 -16.00 28.46 -4.71
C PHE A 30 -16.46 28.64 -3.25
N ASP A 31 -17.43 27.83 -2.79
CA ASP A 31 -18.04 27.97 -1.45
C ASP A 31 -17.10 27.70 -0.25
N ASP A 32 -15.93 27.10 -0.48
CA ASP A 32 -14.94 26.72 0.55
C ASP A 32 -13.69 27.64 0.61
N LEU A 33 -13.74 28.85 0.03
CA LEU A 33 -12.61 29.81 0.09
C LEU A 33 -12.25 30.21 1.54
N THR A 34 -11.04 29.89 1.98
CA THR A 34 -10.56 30.38 3.28
C THR A 34 -10.03 31.81 3.17
N PRO A 35 -10.05 32.62 4.26
CA PRO A 35 -9.44 33.96 4.24
C PRO A 35 -7.94 33.97 3.89
N SER A 36 -7.24 32.84 4.03
CA SER A 36 -5.84 32.72 3.61
C SER A 36 -5.70 32.48 2.10
N ASP A 37 -6.71 31.89 1.45
CA ASP A 37 -6.74 31.73 0.00
C ASP A 37 -7.10 33.03 -0.70
N ILE A 38 -8.03 33.80 -0.12
CA ILE A 38 -8.36 35.17 -0.57
C ILE A 38 -7.14 36.08 -0.40
N LEU A 39 -6.45 36.06 0.76
CA LEU A 39 -5.18 36.79 0.93
C LEU A 39 -4.11 36.39 -0.08
N ARG A 40 -3.95 35.09 -0.36
CA ARG A 40 -3.01 34.61 -1.38
C ARG A 40 -3.41 35.09 -2.77
N HIS A 41 -4.71 35.14 -3.07
CA HIS A 41 -5.20 35.70 -4.33
C HIS A 41 -4.91 37.20 -4.42
N MET A 42 -5.29 38.01 -3.44
CA MET A 42 -5.05 39.46 -3.41
C MET A 42 -3.56 39.80 -3.50
N ASN A 43 -2.71 39.11 -2.73
CA ASN A 43 -1.26 39.27 -2.79
C ASN A 43 -0.71 38.96 -4.21
N ASN A 44 -1.17 37.87 -4.84
CA ASN A 44 -0.72 37.47 -6.18
C ASN A 44 -1.28 38.36 -7.30
N ARG A 45 -2.52 38.84 -7.15
CA ARG A 45 -3.26 39.59 -8.18
C ARG A 45 -2.78 41.02 -8.31
N PHE A 46 -2.49 41.66 -7.18
CA PHE A 46 -2.08 43.06 -7.12
C PHE A 46 -0.60 43.26 -6.74
N ASN A 47 0.13 42.18 -6.46
CA ASN A 47 1.56 42.20 -6.11
C ASN A 47 1.91 43.09 -4.88
N ILE A 48 0.98 43.16 -3.92
CA ILE A 48 1.08 43.94 -2.67
C ILE A 48 0.97 42.97 -1.50
N ASN A 49 1.75 43.15 -0.44
CA ASN A 49 1.64 42.31 0.76
C ASN A 49 0.55 42.83 1.72
N PHE A 50 -0.57 42.11 1.80
CA PHE A 50 -1.70 42.42 2.68
C PHE A 50 -1.67 41.70 4.05
N ASP A 51 -0.57 41.02 4.44
CA ASP A 51 -0.48 40.26 5.69
C ASP A 51 -0.85 41.08 6.94
N SER A 52 -0.38 42.35 7.00
CA SER A 52 -0.70 43.30 8.08
C SER A 52 -2.17 43.75 8.11
N TYR A 53 -2.89 43.62 6.98
CA TYR A 53 -4.27 44.07 6.79
C TYR A 53 -5.29 42.91 6.79
N LYS A 54 -4.83 41.70 7.15
CA LYS A 54 -5.60 40.44 7.24
C LYS A 54 -6.90 40.53 8.05
N ALA A 55 -7.00 41.46 9.00
CA ALA A 55 -8.24 41.70 9.76
C ALA A 55 -9.28 42.50 8.95
N GLN A 56 -8.85 43.52 8.20
CA GLN A 56 -9.72 44.37 7.39
C GLN A 56 -10.27 43.58 6.19
N LEU A 57 -9.41 42.88 5.45
CA LEU A 57 -9.82 41.98 4.36
C LEU A 57 -10.84 40.92 4.81
N LYS A 58 -10.69 40.35 6.01
CA LYS A 58 -11.68 39.41 6.57
C LYS A 58 -13.04 40.05 6.80
N THR A 59 -13.07 41.33 7.20
CA THR A 59 -14.32 42.06 7.44
C THR A 59 -15.04 42.28 6.11
N MET A 60 -14.32 42.76 5.09
CA MET A 60 -14.84 42.99 3.73
C MET A 60 -15.39 41.70 3.10
N VAL A 61 -14.69 40.56 3.25
CA VAL A 61 -15.19 39.25 2.81
C VAL A 61 -16.48 38.83 3.55
N ILE A 62 -16.58 39.08 4.85
CA ILE A 62 -17.79 38.74 5.63
C ILE A 62 -18.97 39.63 5.24
N GLU A 63 -18.73 40.93 4.99
CA GLU A 63 -19.75 41.86 4.51
C GLU A 63 -20.25 41.49 3.12
N GLU A 64 -19.37 41.08 2.20
CA GLU A 64 -19.75 40.67 0.84
C GLU A 64 -20.46 39.31 0.80
N ILE A 65 -20.06 38.35 1.63
CA ILE A 65 -20.83 37.10 1.83
C ILE A 65 -22.22 37.40 2.41
N ARG A 66 -22.33 38.39 3.30
CA ARG A 66 -23.61 38.81 3.87
C ARG A 66 -24.50 39.46 2.80
N LYS A 67 -23.99 40.39 2.00
CA LYS A 67 -24.71 40.97 0.85
C LYS A 67 -25.19 39.90 -0.12
N ARG A 68 -24.33 38.94 -0.51
CA ARG A 68 -24.71 37.81 -1.39
C ARG A 68 -25.91 37.01 -0.84
N ASN A 69 -25.97 36.82 0.47
CA ASN A 69 -27.07 36.09 1.09
C ASN A 69 -28.34 36.96 1.19
N GLU A 70 -28.21 38.25 1.48
CA GLU A 70 -29.33 39.22 1.50
C GLU A 70 -29.92 39.45 0.09
N GLU A 71 -29.08 39.48 -0.95
CA GLU A 71 -29.50 39.55 -2.36
C GLU A 71 -30.30 38.30 -2.77
N ASN A 72 -29.82 37.10 -2.42
CA ASN A 72 -30.54 35.84 -2.69
C ASN A 72 -31.88 35.71 -1.95
N ASP A 73 -31.99 36.24 -0.71
CA ASP A 73 -33.26 36.28 0.03
C ASP A 73 -34.24 37.35 -0.52
N SER A 74 -33.75 38.30 -1.34
CA SER A 74 -34.56 39.39 -1.91
C SER A 74 -35.18 39.08 -3.28
N SER A 75 -34.69 38.05 -4.00
CA SER A 75 -35.13 37.70 -5.36
C SER A 75 -36.33 36.75 -5.43
N ASP A 76 -36.83 36.24 -4.29
CA ASP A 76 -37.83 35.16 -4.25
C ASP A 76 -39.27 35.68 -3.97
N SER A 77 -39.56 36.96 -4.27
CA SER A 77 -40.89 37.56 -4.03
C SER A 77 -41.41 38.50 -5.13
N SER A 78 -41.28 38.13 -6.40
CA SER A 78 -42.14 38.64 -7.49
C SER A 78 -42.05 37.78 -8.75
N ASP A 79 -43.03 36.90 -9.01
CA ASP A 79 -44.18 37.21 -9.89
C ASP A 79 -44.97 35.93 -10.20
N SER A 80 -46.28 36.04 -10.32
CA SER A 80 -47.19 34.92 -10.65
C SER A 80 -47.49 34.92 -12.15
N GLY A 81 -47.19 33.82 -12.83
CA GLY A 81 -47.21 33.76 -14.30
C GLY A 81 -48.60 33.76 -14.96
N THR A 82 -48.54 33.75 -16.30
CA THR A 82 -49.62 33.38 -17.22
C THR A 82 -49.03 32.51 -18.32
N ASP A 83 -49.75 31.46 -18.71
CA ASP A 83 -49.37 30.50 -19.74
C ASP A 83 -49.43 31.10 -21.17
N ASP A 84 -48.64 30.54 -22.10
CA ASP A 84 -49.10 30.02 -23.41
C ASP A 84 -47.92 29.44 -24.25
N ASP A 85 -48.24 28.62 -25.26
CA ASP A 85 -47.35 27.67 -25.95
C ASP A 85 -46.30 28.24 -26.95
N GLU A 86 -45.15 27.55 -27.09
CA GLU A 86 -44.64 26.90 -28.33
C GLU A 86 -43.09 26.69 -28.40
N ASP A 87 -42.72 25.41 -28.52
CA ASP A 87 -41.62 24.73 -29.21
C ASP A 87 -40.08 25.00 -29.05
N ASP A 88 -39.41 23.87 -28.75
CA ASP A 88 -38.11 23.35 -29.20
C ASP A 88 -36.72 23.73 -28.56
N LYS A 89 -35.94 22.64 -28.38
CA LYS A 89 -34.48 22.47 -28.15
C LYS A 89 -33.82 22.55 -26.74
N LYS A 90 -33.60 21.33 -26.23
CA LYS A 90 -32.32 20.74 -25.72
C LYS A 90 -31.83 20.95 -24.26
N LYS A 91 -31.61 19.78 -23.62
CA LYS A 91 -30.58 19.39 -22.61
C LYS A 91 -30.74 19.79 -21.12
N LYS A 92 -31.21 18.79 -20.34
CA LYS A 92 -30.64 18.17 -19.09
C LYS A 92 -29.36 18.78 -18.45
N PRO A 93 -29.09 18.55 -17.12
CA PRO A 93 -29.98 18.09 -16.02
C PRO A 93 -29.69 18.69 -14.59
N SER A 94 -30.45 18.20 -13.58
CA SER A 94 -30.15 18.12 -12.12
C SER A 94 -29.88 19.43 -11.34
N GLU A 95 -30.78 19.87 -10.45
CA GLU A 95 -31.03 19.39 -9.07
C GLU A 95 -29.92 19.68 -8.04
N GLU A 96 -30.25 20.46 -6.99
CA GLU A 96 -29.82 20.12 -5.63
C GLU A 96 -30.79 20.57 -4.52
N LYS A 97 -31.03 19.63 -3.58
CA LYS A 97 -31.17 19.80 -2.12
C LYS A 97 -32.38 20.52 -1.49
N LYS A 98 -33.19 19.64 -0.87
CA LYS A 98 -33.43 19.54 0.59
C LYS A 98 -34.52 20.39 1.28
N SER A 99 -35.39 19.61 1.91
CA SER A 99 -35.81 19.69 3.33
C SER A 99 -36.88 20.70 3.74
N LYS A 100 -37.79 20.20 4.60
CA LYS A 100 -38.14 20.82 5.88
C LYS A 100 -38.73 19.76 6.82
N ALA A 101 -38.88 20.10 8.09
CA ALA A 101 -39.27 19.19 9.15
C ALA A 101 -40.44 19.75 9.96
N LYS A 102 -41.33 18.87 10.45
CA LYS A 102 -42.16 18.97 11.69
C LYS A 102 -43.12 20.20 11.80
N GLU A 103 -44.32 20.14 12.38
CA GLU A 103 -44.86 19.38 13.52
C GLU A 103 -46.41 19.25 13.48
N LYS A 104 -46.97 18.24 14.19
CA LYS A 104 -48.31 18.22 14.90
C LYS A 104 -49.59 18.39 14.04
N LYS A 105 -50.77 17.80 14.32
CA LYS A 105 -51.45 17.18 15.50
C LYS A 105 -52.53 16.17 14.96
N ALA A 106 -52.74 14.97 15.53
CA ALA A 106 -53.85 14.53 16.42
C ALA A 106 -55.08 13.83 15.74
N ASP A 107 -55.63 12.79 16.41
CA ASP A 107 -56.90 12.02 16.28
C ASP A 107 -57.33 11.42 14.89
N VAL A 108 -57.43 10.10 14.63
CA VAL A 108 -58.33 9.01 15.15
C VAL A 108 -59.83 9.26 14.83
N PRO A 109 -60.70 8.30 14.35
CA PRO A 109 -60.59 6.82 14.19
C PRO A 109 -61.03 6.17 12.83
N GLU A 110 -60.86 4.82 12.75
CA GLU A 110 -61.67 3.74 12.11
C GLU A 110 -62.54 3.91 10.83
N VAL A 111 -62.54 2.91 9.92
CA VAL A 111 -63.57 1.82 9.80
C VAL A 111 -63.36 0.92 8.55
N LYS A 112 -63.26 -0.41 8.81
CA LYS A 112 -63.63 -1.65 8.06
C LYS A 112 -63.84 -1.72 6.52
N LYS A 113 -63.31 -2.83 5.97
CA LYS A 113 -63.98 -3.92 5.18
C LYS A 113 -62.94 -5.07 5.04
N GLU A 114 -63.11 -6.34 5.45
CA GLU A 114 -64.10 -7.40 5.13
C GLU A 114 -64.25 -7.56 3.60
N VAL A 115 -64.01 -8.72 2.96
CA VAL A 115 -64.52 -10.12 3.11
C VAL A 115 -63.44 -11.07 2.48
N LYS A 116 -63.06 -12.24 3.06
CA LYS A 116 -63.56 -13.64 2.83
C LYS A 116 -63.53 -14.07 1.32
N GLU A 117 -63.29 -15.32 0.87
CA GLU A 117 -63.42 -16.70 1.43
C GLU A 117 -62.54 -17.68 0.57
N GLU A 118 -61.81 -18.63 1.18
CA GLU A 118 -62.04 -20.12 1.20
C GLU A 118 -61.66 -20.95 -0.05
N SER A 119 -60.80 -21.97 0.16
CA SER A 119 -61.08 -23.38 -0.20
C SER A 119 -60.08 -24.35 0.46
N ASP A 120 -60.58 -25.27 1.29
CA ASP A 120 -59.79 -26.24 2.05
C ASP A 120 -59.63 -27.60 1.33
N SER A 121 -58.65 -28.40 1.77
CA SER A 121 -58.87 -29.84 1.95
C SER A 121 -57.90 -30.43 2.99
N ASP A 122 -58.47 -31.07 4.02
CA ASP A 122 -57.76 -31.63 5.18
C ASP A 122 -57.41 -33.12 5.05
N SER A 123 -56.34 -33.54 5.73
CA SER A 123 -56.32 -34.55 6.82
C SER A 123 -54.86 -34.87 7.21
N ASP A 124 -54.34 -34.58 8.42
CA ASP A 124 -54.72 -34.95 9.81
C ASP A 124 -54.18 -36.35 10.21
N THR A 125 -53.53 -36.62 11.36
CA THR A 125 -53.09 -35.81 12.54
C THR A 125 -51.54 -35.59 12.48
N GLY A 126 -50.74 -35.13 13.47
CA GLY A 126 -50.83 -34.76 14.92
C GLY A 126 -49.37 -34.54 15.43
N VAL A 127 -49.00 -34.20 16.68
CA VAL A 127 -49.67 -33.88 17.96
C VAL A 127 -48.81 -32.81 18.68
N GLU A 128 -49.45 -31.71 19.14
CA GLU A 128 -49.12 -30.76 20.25
C GLU A 128 -47.70 -30.11 20.41
N ASP A 129 -47.53 -28.96 21.10
CA ASP A 129 -48.26 -27.67 21.15
C ASP A 129 -47.34 -26.62 21.88
N ALA A 130 -47.77 -25.35 21.91
CA ALA A 130 -47.40 -24.28 22.84
C ALA A 130 -46.04 -23.57 22.67
N THR A 131 -46.11 -22.35 22.12
CA THR A 131 -45.12 -21.27 22.36
C THR A 131 -45.65 -20.26 23.39
N PRO A 132 -44.75 -19.57 24.13
CA PRO A 132 -45.08 -18.24 24.63
C PRO A 132 -44.02 -17.16 24.31
N LYS A 133 -44.41 -15.90 24.57
CA LYS A 133 -43.83 -14.66 24.01
C LYS A 133 -42.53 -14.13 24.68
N LYS A 134 -41.84 -13.27 23.93
CA LYS A 134 -40.66 -12.45 24.27
C LYS A 134 -40.70 -11.75 25.64
N SER A 135 -39.56 -11.67 26.33
CA SER A 135 -39.21 -10.46 27.12
C SER A 135 -37.69 -10.26 27.35
N SER A 136 -37.31 -8.98 27.49
CA SER A 136 -36.20 -8.39 28.28
C SER A 136 -34.71 -8.81 28.15
N LYS A 137 -33.92 -7.81 27.69
CA LYS A 137 -32.48 -7.56 27.80
C LYS A 137 -31.74 -8.04 29.08
N ARG A 138 -30.51 -8.59 28.90
CA ARG A 138 -29.26 -8.08 29.53
C ARG A 138 -28.02 -8.58 28.75
N ALA A 139 -26.92 -7.82 28.76
CA ALA A 139 -25.70 -8.14 27.98
C ALA A 139 -24.42 -7.95 28.81
N LYS A 140 -23.37 -8.74 28.51
CA LYS A 140 -21.95 -8.29 28.50
C LYS A 140 -20.97 -9.37 27.98
N LYS A 141 -20.06 -8.95 27.07
CA LYS A 141 -18.63 -9.31 26.84
C LYS A 141 -18.19 -10.78 27.02
N THR A 142 -17.41 -11.42 26.13
CA THR A 142 -16.21 -11.00 25.36
C THR A 142 -16.06 -11.81 24.05
N SER A 143 -15.26 -11.47 23.03
CA SER A 143 -14.64 -10.18 22.59
C SER A 143 -13.89 -10.37 21.25
N ASP A 144 -14.01 -9.44 20.31
CA ASP A 144 -13.35 -9.48 18.99
C ASP A 144 -11.98 -8.75 18.95
N PHE A 145 -10.90 -9.47 18.63
CA PHE A 145 -9.58 -9.04 18.14
C PHE A 145 -8.81 -10.34 17.77
N ASP A 146 -7.95 -10.47 16.75
CA ASP A 146 -7.56 -9.61 15.62
C ASP A 146 -7.04 -10.50 14.47
N MET A 147 -7.59 -10.41 13.26
CA MET A 147 -7.09 -11.18 12.09
C MET A 147 -7.02 -10.36 10.78
N ILE A 148 -7.52 -9.12 10.79
CA ILE A 148 -7.61 -8.26 9.59
C ILE A 148 -6.25 -7.59 9.28
N SER A 149 -5.33 -7.57 10.24
CA SER A 149 -3.97 -7.04 10.13
C SER A 149 -3.05 -7.91 9.26
N ASN A 150 -3.04 -9.23 9.46
CA ASN A 150 -2.08 -10.15 8.81
C ASN A 150 -2.36 -10.43 7.32
N VAL A 151 -3.62 -10.39 6.88
CA VAL A 151 -3.94 -10.48 5.44
C VAL A 151 -3.52 -9.21 4.69
N LYS A 152 -3.61 -8.04 5.34
CA LYS A 152 -3.19 -6.74 4.79
C LYS A 152 -1.68 -6.52 4.81
N SER A 153 -0.94 -7.14 5.74
CA SER A 153 0.52 -7.11 5.74
C SER A 153 1.10 -8.00 4.63
N SER A 154 0.56 -9.21 4.43
CA SER A 154 1.02 -10.13 3.38
C SER A 154 0.83 -9.54 1.96
N ARG A 155 -0.37 -9.02 1.64
CA ARG A 155 -0.62 -8.34 0.34
C ARG A 155 0.32 -7.16 0.08
N ARG A 156 0.75 -6.41 1.13
CA ARG A 156 1.74 -5.33 1.01
C ARG A 156 3.18 -5.83 0.85
N ALA A 157 3.54 -6.94 1.48
CA ALA A 157 4.87 -7.55 1.35
C ALA A 157 5.08 -8.14 -0.05
N ALA A 158 4.09 -8.88 -0.57
CA ALA A 158 4.12 -9.45 -1.91
C ALA A 158 4.19 -8.37 -2.99
N ALA A 159 3.30 -7.37 -2.94
CA ALA A 159 3.35 -6.23 -3.86
C ALA A 159 4.68 -5.46 -3.77
N SER A 160 5.24 -5.29 -2.56
CA SER A 160 6.56 -4.65 -2.40
C SER A 160 7.72 -5.49 -2.93
N ASN A 161 7.60 -6.80 -3.06
CA ASN A 161 8.65 -7.67 -3.60
C ASN A 161 8.58 -7.76 -5.13
N ALA A 162 7.37 -7.83 -5.71
CA ALA A 162 7.18 -7.68 -7.16
C ALA A 162 7.70 -6.30 -7.64
N MET A 163 7.38 -5.21 -6.92
CA MET A 163 7.87 -3.86 -7.23
C MET A 163 9.39 -3.69 -6.98
N LYS A 164 10.05 -4.62 -6.27
CA LYS A 164 11.52 -4.66 -6.12
C LYS A 164 12.18 -5.44 -7.27
N GLN A 165 11.58 -6.53 -7.74
CA GLN A 165 12.11 -7.31 -8.87
C GLN A 165 12.04 -6.53 -10.19
N ILE A 166 10.92 -5.84 -10.47
CA ILE A 166 10.77 -4.94 -11.63
C ILE A 166 11.78 -3.78 -11.60
N ARG A 167 12.34 -3.46 -10.43
CA ARG A 167 13.31 -2.37 -10.24
C ARG A 167 14.77 -2.78 -10.42
N ASN A 168 15.04 -4.08 -10.60
CA ASN A 168 16.38 -4.66 -10.66
C ASN A 168 16.75 -5.19 -12.06
N THR A 169 15.88 -5.08 -13.06
CA THR A 169 16.10 -5.60 -14.43
C THR A 169 16.41 -4.53 -15.49
N SER A 170 16.51 -3.25 -15.10
CA SER A 170 16.95 -2.17 -15.98
C SER A 170 18.23 -1.51 -15.43
N ASP A 171 19.37 -1.84 -16.03
CA ASP A 171 20.66 -1.24 -15.70
C ASP A 171 20.85 0.10 -16.42
N GLY A 172 21.44 1.09 -15.73
CA GLY A 172 21.48 2.48 -16.19
C GLY A 172 21.64 3.51 -15.06
N GLY A 173 22.83 3.58 -14.45
CA GLY A 173 23.16 4.61 -13.47
C GLY A 173 23.06 6.05 -14.05
N ARG A 174 22.94 7.12 -13.25
CA ARG A 174 23.62 7.31 -11.96
C ARG A 174 23.06 8.52 -11.19
N PHE A 175 22.41 8.29 -10.04
CA PHE A 175 22.52 9.19 -8.88
C PHE A 175 22.68 8.37 -7.61
N LYS A 176 23.78 8.62 -6.89
CA LYS A 176 24.27 7.77 -5.80
C LYS A 176 23.51 8.09 -4.51
N SER A 177 22.31 7.55 -4.33
CA SER A 177 21.57 7.72 -3.07
C SER A 177 22.36 7.09 -1.92
N THR A 178 22.67 7.87 -0.88
CA THR A 178 23.21 7.37 0.39
C THR A 178 22.37 6.19 0.90
N LYS A 179 23.03 5.08 1.27
CA LYS A 179 22.40 3.81 1.67
C LYS A 179 21.16 4.04 2.54
N LYS A 180 19.99 3.73 1.99
CA LYS A 180 18.75 3.68 2.75
C LYS A 180 18.81 2.41 3.61
N LYS A 181 19.06 2.56 4.93
CA LYS A 181 18.94 1.44 5.87
C LYS A 181 17.57 0.78 5.68
N GLU A 182 17.54 -0.55 5.69
CA GLU A 182 16.28 -1.27 5.88
C GLU A 182 15.68 -0.85 7.22
N LYS A 183 14.36 -0.60 7.23
CA LYS A 183 13.65 -0.30 8.45
C LYS A 183 13.28 -1.60 9.14
N ASP A 184 13.76 -1.77 10.36
CA ASP A 184 13.31 -2.79 11.28
C ASP A 184 11.81 -2.57 11.59
N PRO A 185 10.93 -3.59 11.49
CA PRO A 185 9.53 -3.50 11.88
C PRO A 185 9.31 -3.03 13.32
N ASN A 186 10.30 -3.22 14.21
CA ASN A 186 10.30 -2.80 15.61
C ASN A 186 11.06 -1.48 15.87
N GLU A 187 11.47 -0.74 14.83
CA GLU A 187 12.07 0.59 15.00
C GLU A 187 11.00 1.58 15.50
N ASP A 188 11.10 2.03 16.76
CA ASP A 188 10.26 3.12 17.25
C ASP A 188 10.55 4.40 16.44
N ASN A 189 9.58 4.76 15.60
CA ASN A 189 9.68 5.90 14.70
C ASN A 189 9.39 7.25 15.39
N SER A 190 9.23 7.27 16.73
CA SER A 190 9.13 8.50 17.54
C SER A 190 10.26 9.51 17.26
N GLY A 191 11.44 9.03 16.83
CA GLY A 191 12.62 9.83 16.49
C GLY A 191 12.61 10.56 15.13
N ARG A 192 11.63 10.35 14.22
CA ARG A 192 11.55 11.14 12.97
C ARG A 192 10.72 12.41 13.13
N PHE A 193 11.30 13.37 13.86
CA PHE A 193 10.73 14.71 14.09
C PHE A 193 10.66 15.55 12.79
N GLY A 194 9.53 15.44 12.08
CA GLY A 194 9.13 16.42 11.06
C GLY A 194 8.67 17.74 11.70
N ARG A 195 8.57 18.82 10.91
CA ARG A 195 8.29 20.24 11.31
C ARG A 195 7.07 20.52 12.23
N MET A 196 6.32 19.52 12.67
CA MET A 196 5.11 19.60 13.50
C MET A 196 5.31 19.16 14.97
N THR A 197 6.55 19.03 15.47
CA THR A 197 6.87 18.29 16.72
C THR A 197 7.66 19.08 17.79
N LYS A 198 7.61 20.42 17.77
CA LYS A 198 8.17 21.26 18.85
C LYS A 198 7.18 21.33 20.03
N LEU A 199 7.70 21.45 21.25
CA LEU A 199 6.88 21.58 22.46
C LEU A 199 6.03 22.87 22.40
N CYS A 200 4.79 22.79 22.87
CA CYS A 200 3.88 23.92 23.02
C CYS A 200 3.69 24.20 24.50
N TYR A 201 3.54 25.46 24.89
CA TYR A 201 3.16 25.81 26.25
C TYR A 201 1.67 25.53 26.47
N ILE A 202 1.36 24.85 27.57
CA ILE A 202 0.00 24.46 27.95
C ILE A 202 -0.50 25.43 29.03
N SER A 203 -1.71 25.97 28.88
CA SER A 203 -2.25 26.90 29.87
C SER A 203 -2.54 26.23 31.23
N PRO A 204 -2.48 26.97 32.36
CA PRO A 204 -2.67 26.40 33.70
C PRO A 204 -3.96 25.60 33.89
N GLU A 205 -5.05 25.94 33.20
CA GLU A 205 -6.33 25.21 33.24
C GLU A 205 -6.21 23.82 32.60
N LEU A 206 -5.44 23.71 31.51
CA LEU A 206 -5.24 22.44 30.80
C LEU A 206 -4.12 21.59 31.45
N GLN A 207 -3.18 22.23 32.15
CA GLN A 207 -2.19 21.55 32.98
C GLN A 207 -2.82 20.70 34.09
N GLN A 208 -4.02 21.05 34.58
CA GLN A 208 -4.78 20.24 35.55
C GLN A 208 -5.16 18.84 35.03
N VAL A 209 -5.11 18.62 33.71
CA VAL A 209 -5.37 17.33 33.07
C VAL A 209 -4.11 16.75 32.41
N THR A 210 -3.20 17.57 31.87
CA THR A 210 -1.95 17.08 31.25
C THR A 210 -0.83 16.81 32.25
N ASN A 211 -0.88 17.38 33.46
CA ASN A 211 0.17 17.33 34.48
C ASN A 211 1.57 17.74 33.98
N ASP A 212 1.63 18.58 32.93
CA ASP A 212 2.85 18.98 32.24
C ASP A 212 2.68 20.37 31.61
N GLN A 213 3.67 21.24 31.82
CA GLN A 213 3.73 22.62 31.33
C GLN A 213 4.05 22.69 29.82
N PHE A 214 4.83 21.73 29.31
CA PHE A 214 5.32 21.73 27.93
C PHE A 214 5.07 20.38 27.25
N MET A 215 4.09 20.35 26.33
CA MET A 215 3.65 19.10 25.69
C MET A 215 3.50 19.29 24.17
N LYS A 216 3.67 18.21 23.39
CA LYS A 216 3.40 18.24 21.94
C LYS A 216 1.89 18.26 21.70
N ARG A 217 1.44 18.99 20.68
CA ARG A 217 0.01 19.14 20.35
C ARG A 217 -0.73 17.81 20.09
N CYS A 218 -0.05 16.77 19.64
CA CYS A 218 -0.61 15.41 19.49
C CYS A 218 -0.85 14.71 20.84
N ASP A 219 0.06 14.90 21.80
CA ASP A 219 0.07 14.20 23.07
C ASP A 219 -0.98 14.79 24.04
N VAL A 220 -1.24 16.11 23.94
CA VAL A 220 -2.32 16.79 24.66
C VAL A 220 -3.68 16.15 24.37
N VAL A 221 -3.98 15.87 23.10
CA VAL A 221 -5.25 15.26 22.69
C VAL A 221 -5.35 13.81 23.18
N LYS A 222 -4.24 13.07 23.20
CA LYS A 222 -4.18 11.70 23.72
C LYS A 222 -4.46 11.66 25.23
N THR A 223 -3.71 12.45 26.01
CA THR A 223 -3.83 12.53 27.47
C THR A 223 -5.25 12.91 27.90
N LEU A 224 -5.87 13.85 27.19
CA LEU A 224 -7.24 14.27 27.44
C LEU A 224 -8.26 13.15 27.14
N TRP A 225 -8.06 12.36 26.08
CA TRP A 225 -8.88 11.17 25.81
C TRP A 225 -8.72 10.08 26.85
N ASP A 226 -7.54 9.94 27.43
CA ASP A 226 -7.25 8.95 28.47
C ASP A 226 -7.92 9.37 29.80
N TYR A 227 -7.86 10.65 30.19
CA TYR A 227 -8.64 11.22 31.31
C TYR A 227 -10.16 10.98 31.14
N ILE A 228 -10.71 11.22 29.95
CA ILE A 228 -12.13 10.99 29.64
C ILE A 228 -12.53 9.51 29.77
N LYS A 229 -11.63 8.57 29.44
CA LYS A 229 -11.87 7.12 29.63
C LYS A 229 -11.85 6.76 31.11
N GLU A 230 -10.83 7.22 31.84
CA GLU A 230 -10.61 6.93 33.26
C GLU A 230 -11.79 7.42 34.12
N LYS A 231 -12.21 8.68 33.92
CA LYS A 231 -13.37 9.28 34.60
C LYS A 231 -14.73 8.84 34.03
N ASN A 232 -14.75 7.97 33.01
CA ASN A 232 -15.96 7.47 32.34
C ASN A 232 -16.93 8.56 31.83
N LEU A 233 -16.39 9.70 31.37
CA LEU A 233 -17.16 10.92 31.03
C LEU A 233 -17.91 10.87 29.67
N LYS A 234 -18.04 9.70 29.05
CA LYS A 234 -18.80 9.53 27.81
C LYS A 234 -20.29 9.38 28.08
N ASP A 235 -21.11 10.10 27.31
CA ASP A 235 -22.57 10.01 27.40
C ASP A 235 -23.06 8.57 27.04
N PRO A 236 -23.67 7.83 27.97
CA PRO A 236 -24.05 6.43 27.74
C PRO A 236 -25.25 6.27 26.80
N LYS A 237 -26.00 7.33 26.51
CA LYS A 237 -27.11 7.33 25.53
C LYS A 237 -26.66 7.81 24.14
N ALA A 238 -25.57 8.57 24.07
CA ALA A 238 -25.04 9.11 22.82
C ALA A 238 -23.51 9.24 22.86
N GLY A 239 -22.77 8.13 22.78
CA GLY A 239 -21.31 8.04 23.00
C GLY A 239 -20.39 8.86 22.08
N GLN A 240 -20.95 9.68 21.18
CA GLN A 240 -20.26 10.76 20.47
C GLN A 240 -20.11 12.05 21.32
N PHE A 241 -20.82 12.15 22.44
CA PHE A 241 -20.76 13.27 23.39
C PHE A 241 -19.98 12.90 24.66
N ILE A 242 -19.30 13.91 25.21
CA ILE A 242 -18.62 13.90 26.49
C ILE A 242 -19.39 14.84 27.41
N LEU A 243 -19.68 14.38 28.62
CA LEU A 243 -20.20 15.18 29.73
C LEU A 243 -18.99 15.74 30.48
N CYS A 244 -18.90 17.06 30.61
CA CYS A 244 -17.79 17.65 31.34
C CYS A 244 -18.00 17.50 32.85
N ASP A 245 -16.94 17.12 33.56
CA ASP A 245 -16.79 17.42 34.99
C ASP A 245 -16.35 18.89 35.16
N ASP A 246 -16.24 19.37 36.40
CA ASP A 246 -15.92 20.78 36.68
C ASP A 246 -14.57 21.20 36.06
N VAL A 247 -13.61 20.28 35.98
CA VAL A 247 -12.29 20.48 35.36
C VAL A 247 -12.44 20.67 33.85
N LEU A 248 -13.10 19.74 33.14
CA LEU A 248 -13.33 19.88 31.70
C LEU A 248 -14.31 21.02 31.37
N GLU A 249 -15.22 21.39 32.27
CA GLU A 249 -16.09 22.56 32.09
C GLU A 249 -15.28 23.86 32.20
N SER A 250 -14.27 23.95 33.07
CA SER A 250 -13.38 25.11 33.13
C SER A 250 -12.59 25.33 31.83
N ILE A 251 -12.11 24.24 31.21
CA ILE A 251 -11.34 24.24 29.96
C ILE A 251 -12.24 24.50 28.75
N PHE A 252 -13.36 23.78 28.62
CA PHE A 252 -14.22 23.84 27.44
C PHE A 252 -15.32 24.90 27.52
N LYS A 253 -15.58 25.47 28.70
CA LYS A 253 -16.66 26.42 29.02
C LYS A 253 -18.03 25.92 28.56
N LYS A 254 -18.25 24.60 28.66
CA LYS A 254 -19.46 23.88 28.25
C LYS A 254 -19.65 22.62 29.09
N LYS A 255 -20.90 22.36 29.49
CA LYS A 255 -21.32 21.14 30.22
C LYS A 255 -21.31 19.85 29.38
N ARG A 256 -21.36 19.98 28.05
CA ARG A 256 -21.40 18.86 27.10
C ARG A 256 -20.74 19.25 25.79
N LEU A 257 -19.83 18.41 25.29
CA LEU A 257 -19.16 18.60 23.99
C LEU A 257 -19.25 17.35 23.10
N LYS A 258 -19.07 17.52 21.80
CA LYS A 258 -18.94 16.41 20.84
C LYS A 258 -17.46 16.04 20.71
N GLY A 259 -17.10 14.77 20.95
CA GLY A 259 -15.70 14.35 21.12
C GLY A 259 -14.80 14.66 19.92
N PHE A 260 -15.24 14.34 18.70
CA PHE A 260 -14.49 14.63 17.48
C PHE A 260 -14.35 16.12 17.13
N GLY A 261 -14.99 17.03 17.90
CA GLY A 261 -14.87 18.48 17.73
C GLY A 261 -14.03 19.18 18.81
N MET A 262 -13.47 18.45 19.79
CA MET A 262 -12.87 19.04 20.99
C MET A 262 -11.64 19.92 20.70
N THR A 263 -10.85 19.59 19.68
CA THR A 263 -9.62 20.30 19.30
C THR A 263 -9.83 21.78 18.99
N LYS A 264 -11.04 22.18 18.52
CA LYS A 264 -11.39 23.58 18.22
C LYS A 264 -11.39 24.48 19.45
N TYR A 265 -11.61 23.91 20.63
CA TYR A 265 -11.62 24.66 21.90
C TYR A 265 -10.23 24.69 22.55
N LEU A 266 -9.42 23.65 22.34
CA LEU A 266 -8.03 23.57 22.84
C LEU A 266 -7.07 24.58 22.20
N THR A 267 -7.43 25.19 21.06
CA THR A 267 -6.58 26.19 20.37
C THR A 267 -6.21 27.38 21.25
N ARG A 268 -7.03 27.75 22.24
CA ARG A 268 -6.73 28.85 23.19
C ARG A 268 -5.81 28.44 24.35
N HIS A 269 -5.61 27.14 24.54
CA HIS A 269 -4.89 26.55 25.66
C HIS A 269 -3.55 25.90 25.26
N ILE A 270 -3.22 25.93 23.95
CA ILE A 270 -1.99 25.36 23.37
C ILE A 270 -1.26 26.46 22.59
N ILE A 271 -0.33 27.16 23.26
CA ILE A 271 0.43 28.27 22.68
C ILE A 271 1.60 27.71 21.86
N GLY A 272 1.70 28.09 20.59
CA GLY A 272 2.77 27.65 19.68
C GLY A 272 4.03 28.50 19.83
N GLN A 273 5.18 28.00 19.38
CA GLN A 273 6.46 28.71 19.50
C GLN A 273 6.49 30.13 18.91
N SER A 274 5.70 30.42 17.86
CA SER A 274 5.57 31.77 17.30
C SER A 274 4.95 32.77 18.28
N ASP A 275 4.12 32.28 19.20
CA ASP A 275 3.21 33.07 20.03
C ASP A 275 3.63 33.07 21.52
N MET A 276 4.74 32.40 21.86
CA MET A 276 5.36 32.41 23.19
C MET A 276 6.28 33.63 23.38
N THR A 277 6.39 34.12 24.62
CA THR A 277 7.41 35.14 24.98
C THR A 277 8.82 34.56 24.79
N PRO A 278 9.85 35.41 24.61
CA PRO A 278 11.23 34.95 24.48
C PRO A 278 11.68 34.06 25.65
N GLU A 279 11.33 34.42 26.89
CA GLU A 279 11.71 33.64 28.08
C GLU A 279 11.08 32.24 28.09
N LEU A 280 9.77 32.15 27.79
CA LEU A 280 9.06 30.87 27.70
C LEU A 280 9.53 30.00 26.53
N ARG A 281 9.99 30.63 25.43
CA ARG A 281 10.59 29.90 24.30
C ARG A 281 11.91 29.24 24.73
N GLU A 282 12.78 29.97 25.40
CA GLU A 282 14.06 29.46 25.91
C GLU A 282 13.85 28.33 26.94
N GLU A 283 12.87 28.47 27.83
CA GLU A 283 12.49 27.40 28.77
C GLU A 283 11.96 26.15 28.05
N SER A 284 11.11 26.33 27.03
CA SER A 284 10.60 25.22 26.21
C SER A 284 11.69 24.48 25.43
N GLU A 285 12.78 25.18 25.08
CA GLU A 285 13.93 24.62 24.37
C GLU A 285 14.85 23.88 25.34
N ARG A 286 15.12 24.42 26.54
CA ARG A 286 15.83 23.71 27.62
C ARG A 286 15.12 22.42 28.05
N GLU A 287 13.79 22.43 28.20
CA GLU A 287 13.03 21.21 28.54
C GLU A 287 12.99 20.21 27.36
N MET A 288 13.00 20.68 26.11
CA MET A 288 13.16 19.79 24.94
C MET A 288 14.55 19.14 24.91
N GLU A 289 15.62 19.90 25.18
CA GLU A 289 16.98 19.39 25.26
C GLU A 289 17.13 18.38 26.39
N LYS A 290 16.59 18.68 27.58
CA LYS A 290 16.55 17.75 28.72
C LYS A 290 15.82 16.44 28.38
N ARG A 291 14.60 16.51 27.83
CA ARG A 291 13.86 15.30 27.40
C ARG A 291 14.58 14.55 26.27
N THR A 292 15.32 15.25 25.42
CA THR A 292 16.15 14.64 24.37
C THR A 292 17.40 13.98 24.96
N ALA A 293 18.02 14.55 25.99
CA ALA A 293 19.14 13.97 26.72
C ALA A 293 18.70 12.74 27.54
N GLU A 294 17.55 12.81 28.22
CA GLU A 294 16.90 11.67 28.89
C GLU A 294 16.53 10.58 27.88
N TRP A 295 16.02 10.94 26.69
CA TRP A 295 15.77 9.98 25.61
C TRP A 295 17.05 9.40 25.00
N LEU A 296 18.15 10.16 24.93
CA LEU A 296 19.47 9.67 24.51
C LEU A 296 20.07 8.71 25.55
N LEU A 297 19.91 8.99 26.84
CA LEU A 297 20.18 8.05 27.95
C LEU A 297 19.30 6.79 27.85
N PHE A 298 18.04 6.92 27.45
CA PHE A 298 17.17 5.79 27.12
C PHE A 298 17.64 5.04 25.85
N GLY A 299 18.20 5.75 24.86
CA GLY A 299 18.89 5.18 23.71
C GLY A 299 20.15 4.42 24.11
N GLU A 300 20.83 4.83 25.18
CA GLU A 300 21.88 4.04 25.81
C GLU A 300 21.37 2.76 26.49
N HIS A 301 20.06 2.52 26.65
CA HIS A 301 19.57 1.16 26.91
C HIS A 301 19.78 0.21 25.70
N GLN A 302 20.05 0.70 24.48
CA GLN A 302 20.62 -0.15 23.42
C GLN A 302 22.12 -0.39 23.60
N LYS A 303 22.87 0.51 24.23
CA LYS A 303 24.25 0.20 24.69
C LYS A 303 24.22 -0.74 25.89
N HIS A 304 23.23 -0.64 26.77
CA HIS A 304 22.96 -1.62 27.81
C HIS A 304 22.50 -2.94 27.19
N LEU A 305 21.83 -2.94 26.04
CA LEU A 305 21.56 -4.14 25.27
C LEU A 305 22.83 -4.72 24.63
N ILE A 306 23.75 -3.90 24.13
CA ILE A 306 25.06 -4.35 23.61
C ILE A 306 25.97 -4.81 24.77
N LEU A 307 25.87 -4.19 25.95
CA LEU A 307 26.54 -4.62 27.18
C LEU A 307 25.87 -5.85 27.80
N ILE A 308 24.57 -6.07 27.62
CA ILE A 308 23.87 -7.32 27.98
C ILE A 308 24.17 -8.39 26.93
N ILE A 309 24.28 -8.08 25.65
CA ILE A 309 24.76 -9.01 24.61
C ILE A 309 26.21 -9.37 24.92
N ASN A 310 27.07 -8.40 25.25
CA ASN A 310 28.46 -8.66 25.65
C ASN A 310 28.56 -9.31 27.03
N CYS A 311 27.66 -9.06 27.98
CA CYS A 311 27.67 -9.66 29.33
C CYS A 311 26.98 -11.03 29.34
N VAL A 312 25.99 -11.29 28.49
CA VAL A 312 25.41 -12.62 28.25
C VAL A 312 26.34 -13.42 27.36
N SER A 313 26.96 -12.86 26.32
CA SER A 313 28.06 -13.54 25.61
C SER A 313 29.28 -13.73 26.49
N GLN A 314 29.66 -12.81 27.39
CA GLN A 314 30.77 -13.03 28.33
C GLN A 314 30.38 -13.97 29.48
N LYS A 315 29.14 -13.96 29.98
CA LYS A 315 28.65 -14.94 30.95
C LYS A 315 28.52 -16.31 30.31
N LEU A 316 28.00 -16.41 29.09
CA LEU A 316 27.91 -17.65 28.34
C LEU A 316 29.29 -18.13 27.90
N ASN A 317 30.22 -17.27 27.52
CA ASN A 317 31.61 -17.64 27.26
C ASN A 317 32.37 -17.99 28.56
N LYS A 318 32.09 -17.34 29.71
CA LYS A 318 32.61 -17.76 31.02
C LYS A 318 31.96 -19.04 31.54
N PHE A 319 30.70 -19.28 31.18
CA PHE A 319 29.94 -20.49 31.46
C PHE A 319 30.55 -21.63 30.64
N ILE A 320 30.64 -21.51 29.32
CA ILE A 320 31.35 -22.43 28.41
C ILE A 320 32.82 -22.67 28.85
N ALA A 321 33.56 -21.62 29.25
CA ALA A 321 34.93 -21.77 29.73
C ALA A 321 35.02 -22.37 31.15
N GLY A 322 33.93 -22.34 31.94
CA GLY A 322 33.83 -22.95 33.27
C GLY A 322 33.28 -24.38 33.24
N THR A 323 32.31 -24.67 32.38
CA THR A 323 31.65 -25.98 32.26
C THR A 323 32.50 -27.03 31.57
N LEU A 324 33.56 -26.63 30.84
CA LEU A 324 34.65 -27.53 30.46
C LEU A 324 35.36 -28.16 31.68
N ASN A 325 35.14 -27.66 32.90
CA ASN A 325 35.64 -28.22 34.16
C ASN A 325 34.58 -28.21 35.30
N ALA A 326 33.38 -28.80 35.09
CA ALA A 326 32.64 -29.64 36.07
C ALA A 326 31.10 -29.71 35.82
N LYS A 327 30.55 -30.94 35.97
CA LYS A 327 29.15 -31.29 36.34
C LYS A 327 28.01 -30.42 35.74
N GLY A 328 27.83 -30.49 34.42
CA GLY A 328 26.79 -29.75 33.67
C GLY A 328 25.32 -30.16 33.86
N GLN A 329 24.84 -30.37 35.09
CA GLN A 329 23.42 -30.70 35.37
C GLN A 329 22.71 -29.72 36.33
N SER A 330 23.43 -29.04 37.23
CA SER A 330 22.86 -27.96 38.06
C SER A 330 22.65 -26.67 37.27
N ASP A 331 23.44 -26.46 36.21
CA ASP A 331 23.72 -25.12 35.70
C ASP A 331 22.85 -24.76 34.47
N CYS A 332 22.27 -25.74 33.78
CA CYS A 332 21.20 -25.52 32.81
C CYS A 332 19.92 -24.94 33.46
N ARG A 333 19.71 -25.18 34.76
CA ARG A 333 18.59 -24.55 35.51
C ARG A 333 18.79 -23.04 35.65
N GLN A 334 20.00 -22.58 35.98
CA GLN A 334 20.29 -21.14 36.06
C GLN A 334 20.09 -20.42 34.71
N LEU A 335 20.29 -21.14 33.60
CA LEU A 335 20.03 -20.63 32.26
C LEU A 335 18.52 -20.57 31.96
N SER A 336 17.74 -21.55 32.44
CA SER A 336 16.27 -21.50 32.43
C SER A 336 15.72 -20.31 33.23
N ASP A 337 16.17 -20.15 34.48
CA ASP A 337 15.68 -19.09 35.39
C ASP A 337 16.05 -17.68 34.88
N ALA A 338 17.17 -17.55 34.14
CA ALA A 338 17.58 -16.30 33.51
C ALA A 338 16.77 -15.92 32.25
N VAL A 339 16.09 -16.88 31.61
CA VAL A 339 15.25 -16.62 30.43
C VAL A 339 13.96 -15.89 30.81
N GLU A 340 13.40 -16.16 31.98
CA GLU A 340 12.14 -15.55 32.45
C GLU A 340 12.20 -14.01 32.57
N THR A 341 13.39 -13.39 32.58
CA THR A 341 13.54 -11.99 33.00
C THR A 341 13.83 -10.96 31.90
N LYS A 342 14.10 -11.33 30.62
CA LYS A 342 13.94 -10.49 29.40
C LYS A 342 14.54 -11.08 28.09
N ARG A 343 13.75 -11.02 27.00
CA ARG A 343 14.12 -11.04 25.55
C ARG A 343 14.41 -12.41 24.92
N ASP A 344 13.34 -13.17 24.86
CA ASP A 344 13.27 -14.60 24.59
C ASP A 344 13.66 -14.99 23.13
N VAL A 345 13.31 -14.15 22.14
CA VAL A 345 13.63 -14.39 20.70
C VAL A 345 15.14 -14.51 20.47
N PHE A 346 15.93 -13.67 21.15
CA PHE A 346 17.38 -13.65 20.98
C PHE A 346 18.06 -14.85 21.65
N VAL A 347 17.49 -15.38 22.74
CA VAL A 347 18.03 -16.56 23.42
C VAL A 347 17.91 -17.79 22.52
N ALA A 348 16.75 -18.02 21.90
CA ALA A 348 16.57 -19.12 20.96
C ALA A 348 17.61 -19.08 19.82
N GLN A 349 17.88 -17.90 19.26
CA GLN A 349 18.89 -17.73 18.21
C GLN A 349 20.33 -17.93 18.71
N LEU A 350 20.70 -17.43 19.90
CA LEU A 350 22.04 -17.61 20.47
C LEU A 350 22.35 -19.08 20.79
N VAL A 351 21.35 -19.84 21.25
CA VAL A 351 21.48 -21.27 21.57
C VAL A 351 21.89 -22.08 20.34
N ASN A 352 21.37 -21.75 19.16
CA ASN A 352 21.76 -22.39 17.90
C ASN A 352 23.24 -22.14 17.55
N GLU A 353 23.72 -20.90 17.70
CA GLU A 353 25.10 -20.47 17.39
C GLU A 353 26.17 -21.01 18.36
N HIS A 354 25.76 -21.68 19.44
CA HIS A 354 26.66 -22.23 20.47
C HIS A 354 26.54 -23.75 20.65
N SER A 355 25.84 -24.43 19.75
CA SER A 355 25.72 -25.90 19.74
C SER A 355 27.05 -26.66 19.63
N ASP A 356 28.10 -26.06 19.06
CA ASP A 356 29.47 -26.64 19.05
C ASP A 356 30.27 -26.32 20.32
N ARG A 357 29.82 -25.33 21.12
CA ARG A 357 30.48 -24.88 22.35
C ARG A 357 30.00 -25.60 23.62
N VAL A 358 28.92 -26.37 23.54
CA VAL A 358 28.41 -27.18 24.67
C VAL A 358 29.10 -28.54 24.81
N GLY A 359 30.12 -28.84 24.00
CA GLY A 359 30.85 -30.12 24.04
C GLY A 359 30.55 -31.08 22.88
N GLY A 360 29.95 -30.59 21.79
CA GLY A 360 29.64 -31.41 20.61
C GLY A 360 28.40 -32.31 20.79
N PRO A 361 28.18 -33.28 19.87
CA PRO A 361 26.97 -34.10 19.77
C PRO A 361 26.50 -34.74 21.08
N ASP A 362 27.42 -35.18 21.92
CA ASP A 362 27.13 -35.92 23.16
C ASP A 362 26.43 -35.05 24.22
N HIS A 363 26.63 -33.73 24.17
CA HIS A 363 26.12 -32.77 25.16
C HIS A 363 25.03 -31.83 24.62
N VAL A 364 24.61 -31.97 23.35
CA VAL A 364 23.58 -31.08 22.74
C VAL A 364 22.23 -31.19 23.46
N HIS A 365 21.95 -32.33 24.10
CA HIS A 365 20.73 -32.56 24.88
C HIS A 365 20.54 -31.55 26.04
N CYS A 366 21.63 -30.95 26.56
CA CYS A 366 21.59 -29.91 27.59
C CYS A 366 20.87 -28.63 27.12
N LEU A 367 20.74 -28.41 25.81
CA LEU A 367 20.04 -27.27 25.20
C LEU A 367 18.53 -27.48 25.05
N LEU A 368 18.03 -28.70 25.24
CA LEU A 368 16.61 -29.01 25.05
C LEU A 368 15.71 -28.33 26.08
N LEU A 369 16.10 -28.32 27.37
CA LEU A 369 15.26 -27.76 28.44
C LEU A 369 15.04 -26.22 28.30
N PRO A 370 16.08 -25.37 28.06
CA PRO A 370 15.84 -23.95 27.80
C PRO A 370 14.98 -23.70 26.56
N LEU A 371 15.14 -24.51 25.50
CA LEU A 371 14.36 -24.37 24.28
C LEU A 371 12.93 -24.90 24.40
N GLU A 372 12.70 -25.92 25.22
CA GLU A 372 11.37 -26.43 25.59
C GLU A 372 10.58 -25.33 26.30
N ASN A 373 11.17 -24.66 27.30
CA ASN A 373 10.54 -23.54 27.98
C ASN A 373 10.21 -22.39 27.00
N LEU A 374 11.17 -22.00 26.15
CA LEU A 374 10.95 -21.03 25.06
C LEU A 374 9.88 -21.47 24.03
N ALA A 375 9.65 -22.76 23.86
CA ALA A 375 8.60 -23.31 23.00
C ALA A 375 7.21 -23.33 23.66
N THR A 376 7.08 -22.99 24.95
CA THR A 376 5.79 -22.91 25.66
C THR A 376 5.24 -21.50 25.86
N VAL A 377 6.07 -20.46 25.72
CA VAL A 377 5.69 -19.06 26.01
C VAL A 377 4.53 -18.55 25.16
N GLU A 378 3.82 -17.51 25.60
CA GLU A 378 2.66 -16.95 24.88
C GLU A 378 3.00 -16.30 23.53
N GLU A 379 4.20 -15.72 23.38
CA GLU A 379 4.61 -15.03 22.16
C GLU A 379 4.91 -16.02 21.01
N THR A 380 4.10 -15.95 19.95
CA THR A 380 4.24 -16.76 18.73
C THR A 380 5.63 -16.71 18.11
N VAL A 381 6.21 -15.51 17.98
CA VAL A 381 7.51 -15.33 17.30
C VAL A 381 8.65 -16.00 18.08
N VAL A 382 8.54 -16.07 19.40
CA VAL A 382 9.50 -16.78 20.26
C VAL A 382 9.38 -18.28 20.06
N ARG A 383 8.15 -18.82 20.14
CA ARG A 383 7.90 -20.27 19.95
C ARG A 383 8.38 -20.76 18.59
N ASP A 384 8.07 -20.03 17.53
CA ASP A 384 8.50 -20.36 16.17
C ASP A 384 10.04 -20.40 16.07
N LYS A 385 10.74 -19.47 16.72
CA LYS A 385 12.21 -19.45 16.77
C LYS A 385 12.80 -20.55 17.65
N ALA A 386 12.13 -20.90 18.75
CA ALA A 386 12.52 -22.02 19.60
C ALA A 386 12.38 -23.35 18.84
N VAL A 387 11.27 -23.56 18.13
CA VAL A 387 11.02 -24.73 17.26
C VAL A 387 12.03 -24.78 16.10
N GLU A 388 12.32 -23.67 15.43
CA GLU A 388 13.37 -23.61 14.40
C GLU A 388 14.75 -24.06 14.95
N SER A 389 15.06 -23.66 16.17
CA SER A 389 16.33 -23.98 16.84
C SER A 389 16.38 -25.44 17.30
N LEU A 390 15.29 -25.95 17.89
CA LEU A 390 15.11 -27.37 18.24
C LEU A 390 15.26 -28.28 17.03
N ARG A 391 14.74 -27.88 15.85
CA ARG A 391 14.88 -28.65 14.61
C ARG A 391 16.34 -28.78 14.16
N LYS A 392 17.10 -27.68 14.15
CA LYS A 392 18.55 -27.71 13.83
C LYS A 392 19.36 -28.51 14.85
N ILE A 393 18.91 -28.50 16.11
CA ILE A 393 19.52 -29.26 17.20
C ILE A 393 19.21 -30.77 17.09
N ALA A 394 18.03 -31.15 16.59
CA ALA A 394 17.69 -32.55 16.34
C ALA A 394 18.66 -33.21 15.34
N ASP A 395 19.11 -32.48 14.31
CA ASP A 395 20.10 -32.97 13.35
C ASP A 395 21.44 -33.33 14.02
N LYS A 396 21.85 -32.58 15.06
CA LYS A 396 23.10 -32.80 15.80
C LYS A 396 23.05 -33.94 16.84
N HIS A 397 21.87 -34.43 17.21
CA HIS A 397 21.74 -35.58 18.13
C HIS A 397 22.08 -36.90 17.41
N SER A 398 22.60 -37.90 18.15
CA SER A 398 22.63 -39.30 17.67
C SER A 398 21.23 -39.93 17.73
N SER A 399 20.98 -41.03 17.02
CA SER A 399 19.67 -41.72 17.08
C SER A 399 19.31 -42.17 18.50
N ALA A 400 20.27 -42.69 19.27
CA ALA A 400 20.06 -43.03 20.67
C ALA A 400 19.70 -41.80 21.52
N SER A 401 20.42 -40.68 21.34
CA SER A 401 20.18 -39.44 22.09
C SER A 401 18.85 -38.77 21.71
N LEU A 402 18.38 -38.92 20.46
CA LEU A 402 17.02 -38.52 20.06
C LEU A 402 15.96 -39.31 20.83
N GLU A 403 16.09 -40.64 20.93
CA GLU A 403 15.13 -41.49 21.65
C GLU A 403 15.18 -41.25 23.17
N GLU A 404 16.37 -41.02 23.74
CA GLU A 404 16.58 -40.85 25.19
C GLU A 404 16.17 -39.46 25.72
N HIS A 405 16.36 -38.39 24.93
CA HIS A 405 16.18 -37.01 25.43
C HIS A 405 15.18 -36.19 24.61
N PHE A 406 15.24 -36.27 23.27
CA PHE A 406 14.39 -35.44 22.41
C PHE A 406 12.94 -35.94 22.37
N VAL A 407 12.71 -37.25 22.25
CA VAL A 407 11.37 -37.86 22.23
C VAL A 407 10.62 -37.62 23.55
N PRO A 408 11.21 -37.76 24.76
CA PRO A 408 10.56 -37.37 26.01
C PRO A 408 10.17 -35.89 26.11
N MET A 409 10.98 -34.98 25.56
CA MET A 409 10.63 -33.55 25.47
C MET A 409 9.47 -33.33 24.50
N LEU A 410 9.46 -34.01 23.34
CA LEU A 410 8.34 -33.96 22.40
C LEU A 410 7.04 -34.51 23.00
N ARG A 411 7.12 -35.58 23.81
CA ARG A 411 5.98 -36.09 24.60
C ARG A 411 5.41 -35.01 25.52
N ARG A 412 6.25 -34.40 26.36
CA ARG A 412 5.83 -33.30 27.26
C ARG A 412 5.22 -32.14 26.49
N LEU A 413 5.84 -31.70 25.40
CA LEU A 413 5.29 -30.61 24.59
C LEU A 413 3.90 -30.95 24.01
N SER A 414 3.73 -32.17 23.50
CA SER A 414 2.48 -32.65 22.87
C SER A 414 1.33 -32.92 23.85
N THR A 415 1.63 -33.19 25.12
CA THR A 415 0.64 -33.50 26.17
C THR A 415 0.49 -32.37 27.21
N GLY A 416 1.20 -31.25 27.04
CA GLY A 416 1.13 -30.11 27.95
C GLY A 416 -0.25 -29.46 28.00
N ASP A 417 -0.66 -29.02 29.18
CA ASP A 417 -1.98 -28.41 29.45
C ASP A 417 -2.25 -27.20 28.55
N TRP A 418 -1.22 -26.38 28.31
CA TRP A 418 -1.29 -25.19 27.48
C TRP A 418 -1.19 -25.51 25.99
N PHE A 419 -2.14 -25.01 25.20
CA PHE A 419 -2.17 -25.22 23.75
C PHE A 419 -0.93 -24.66 23.03
N THR A 420 -0.24 -23.66 23.60
CA THR A 420 0.99 -23.07 23.06
C THR A 420 2.10 -24.12 22.92
N SER A 421 2.25 -24.97 23.94
CA SER A 421 3.15 -26.12 23.98
C SER A 421 2.81 -27.14 22.89
N ARG A 422 1.54 -27.51 22.78
CA ARG A 422 1.04 -28.52 21.82
C ARG A 422 1.16 -28.03 20.37
N THR A 423 0.93 -26.74 20.13
CA THR A 423 1.20 -26.05 18.86
C THR A 423 2.68 -26.16 18.45
N SER A 424 3.62 -25.93 19.39
CA SER A 424 5.06 -26.07 19.11
C SER A 424 5.46 -27.51 18.81
N ALA A 425 4.85 -28.49 19.49
CA ALA A 425 5.11 -29.92 19.27
C ALA A 425 4.90 -30.32 17.80
N CYS A 426 3.82 -29.84 17.15
CA CYS A 426 3.51 -30.12 15.74
C CYS A 426 4.69 -29.86 14.78
N GLY A 427 5.55 -28.88 15.08
CA GLY A 427 6.71 -28.52 14.26
C GLY A 427 7.93 -29.44 14.41
N LEU A 428 7.92 -30.40 15.32
CA LEU A 428 9.10 -31.21 15.68
C LEU A 428 9.03 -32.67 15.19
N PHE A 429 7.85 -33.19 14.87
CA PHE A 429 7.66 -34.59 14.49
C PHE A 429 8.47 -35.01 13.25
N ALA A 430 8.50 -34.16 12.21
CA ALA A 430 9.14 -34.48 10.93
C ALA A 430 10.67 -34.66 11.02
N VAL A 431 11.36 -33.96 11.93
CA VAL A 431 12.82 -34.07 12.07
C VAL A 431 13.26 -35.29 12.91
N VAL A 432 12.41 -35.73 13.85
CA VAL A 432 12.71 -36.87 14.72
C VAL A 432 12.36 -38.19 14.03
N TYR A 433 11.20 -38.26 13.37
CA TYR A 433 10.60 -39.48 12.88
C TYR A 433 11.49 -40.39 12.01
N PRO A 434 12.32 -39.90 11.07
CA PRO A 434 13.14 -40.79 10.23
C PRO A 434 14.12 -41.64 11.03
N ARG A 435 14.65 -41.08 12.14
CA ARG A 435 15.89 -41.51 12.81
C ARG A 435 15.69 -42.36 14.06
N VAL A 436 14.43 -42.66 14.41
CA VAL A 436 14.03 -43.41 15.62
C VAL A 436 13.49 -44.80 15.30
N SER A 437 13.48 -45.66 16.32
CA SER A 437 13.03 -47.05 16.28
C SER A 437 11.56 -47.22 15.83
N PRO A 438 11.18 -48.37 15.22
CA PRO A 438 9.82 -48.59 14.73
C PRO A 438 8.72 -48.47 15.80
N ALA A 439 9.03 -48.81 17.05
CA ALA A 439 8.11 -48.64 18.18
C ALA A 439 7.78 -47.15 18.40
N ILE A 440 8.81 -46.30 18.47
CA ILE A 440 8.65 -44.85 18.62
C ILE A 440 8.03 -44.22 17.36
N LYS A 441 8.33 -44.72 16.15
CA LYS A 441 7.63 -44.27 14.93
C LYS A 441 6.12 -44.44 15.05
N ASN A 442 5.64 -45.57 15.57
CA ASN A 442 4.20 -45.80 15.77
C ASN A 442 3.60 -44.95 16.89
N GLU A 443 4.36 -44.70 17.97
CA GLU A 443 3.97 -43.75 19.03
C GLU A 443 3.83 -42.32 18.48
N LEU A 444 4.82 -41.82 17.74
CA LEU A 444 4.81 -40.49 17.12
C LEU A 444 3.64 -40.31 16.15
N LYS A 445 3.27 -41.34 15.38
CA LYS A 445 2.03 -41.35 14.56
C LYS A 445 0.80 -41.14 15.43
N SER A 446 0.68 -41.87 16.53
CA SER A 446 -0.48 -41.78 17.43
C SER A 446 -0.55 -40.41 18.12
N MET A 447 0.57 -39.88 18.62
CA MET A 447 0.66 -38.55 19.21
C MET A 447 0.26 -37.44 18.21
N PHE A 448 0.78 -37.50 16.98
CA PHE A 448 0.42 -36.51 15.95
C PHE A 448 -1.07 -36.58 15.59
N ARG A 449 -1.64 -37.78 15.50
CA ARG A 449 -3.08 -37.97 15.27
C ARG A 449 -3.94 -37.38 16.40
N THR A 450 -3.49 -37.46 17.66
CA THR A 450 -4.14 -36.78 18.78
C THR A 450 -4.10 -35.26 18.59
N LEU A 451 -2.97 -34.67 18.18
CA LEU A 451 -2.86 -33.23 17.89
C LEU A 451 -3.74 -32.78 16.71
N CYS A 452 -3.95 -33.63 15.70
CA CYS A 452 -4.91 -33.38 14.63
C CYS A 452 -6.37 -33.36 15.12
N ARG A 453 -6.66 -33.98 16.28
CA ARG A 453 -8.00 -34.09 16.89
C ARG A 453 -8.12 -33.31 18.20
N ASP A 454 -7.19 -32.40 18.48
CA ASP A 454 -7.17 -31.59 19.71
C ASP A 454 -8.42 -30.73 19.82
N ASP A 455 -9.00 -30.63 21.02
CA ASP A 455 -10.18 -29.78 21.26
C ASP A 455 -9.91 -28.30 20.88
N THR A 456 -8.65 -27.86 20.95
CA THR A 456 -8.24 -26.48 20.67
C THR A 456 -7.96 -26.27 19.17
N PRO A 457 -8.72 -25.41 18.47
CA PRO A 457 -8.52 -25.15 17.03
C PRO A 457 -7.11 -24.69 16.67
N MET A 458 -6.40 -23.98 17.57
CA MET A 458 -5.04 -23.50 17.33
C MET A 458 -4.03 -24.65 17.20
N VAL A 459 -4.25 -25.78 17.88
CA VAL A 459 -3.41 -26.97 17.79
C VAL A 459 -3.73 -27.74 16.51
N ARG A 460 -5.01 -27.96 16.20
CA ARG A 460 -5.43 -28.59 14.93
C ARG A 460 -4.94 -27.81 13.71
N ARG A 461 -5.01 -26.48 13.76
CA ARG A 461 -4.45 -25.56 12.75
C ARG A 461 -2.93 -25.74 12.59
N ALA A 462 -2.19 -25.85 13.70
CA ALA A 462 -0.76 -26.10 13.66
C ALA A 462 -0.45 -27.50 13.08
N ALA A 463 -1.19 -28.53 13.48
CA ALA A 463 -1.07 -29.88 12.94
C ALA A 463 -1.37 -29.92 11.43
N ALA A 464 -2.44 -29.26 10.95
CA ALA A 464 -2.76 -29.14 9.53
C ALA A 464 -1.64 -28.47 8.71
N SER A 465 -0.98 -27.44 9.26
CA SER A 465 0.17 -26.80 8.60
C SER A 465 1.42 -27.69 8.50
N LYS A 466 1.52 -28.72 9.36
CA LYS A 466 2.68 -29.61 9.46
C LYS A 466 2.43 -31.02 8.95
N LEU A 467 1.19 -31.42 8.72
CA LEU A 467 0.82 -32.73 8.21
C LEU A 467 1.44 -33.03 6.85
N GLY A 468 1.42 -32.10 5.89
CA GLY A 468 2.08 -32.26 4.60
C GLY A 468 3.61 -32.32 4.66
N GLU A 469 4.23 -31.67 5.65
CA GLU A 469 5.67 -31.77 5.92
C GLU A 469 6.00 -33.14 6.55
N PHE A 470 5.19 -33.59 7.50
CA PHE A 470 5.34 -34.86 8.20
C PHE A 470 5.11 -36.07 7.26
N ALA A 471 4.16 -35.99 6.34
CA ALA A 471 3.93 -37.04 5.35
C ALA A 471 5.14 -37.28 4.43
N LYS A 472 5.94 -36.25 4.13
CA LYS A 472 7.14 -36.37 3.27
C LYS A 472 8.26 -37.21 3.88
N VAL A 473 8.24 -37.46 5.19
CA VAL A 473 9.24 -38.30 5.88
C VAL A 473 8.78 -39.74 6.12
N PHE A 474 7.67 -40.15 5.51
CA PHE A 474 7.11 -41.50 5.63
C PHE A 474 7.39 -42.35 4.39
N GLU A 475 7.50 -43.66 4.59
CA GLU A 475 7.37 -44.64 3.52
C GLU A 475 5.93 -44.66 2.98
N LYS A 476 5.77 -44.85 1.67
CA LYS A 476 4.47 -44.68 0.97
C LYS A 476 3.31 -45.48 1.58
N THR A 477 3.56 -46.71 2.01
CA THR A 477 2.57 -47.57 2.69
C THR A 477 2.13 -46.99 4.03
N SER A 478 3.07 -46.49 4.84
CA SER A 478 2.78 -45.85 6.14
C SER A 478 2.02 -44.52 6.02
N VAL A 479 2.09 -43.81 4.89
CA VAL A 479 1.26 -42.61 4.63
C VAL A 479 -0.22 -42.99 4.57
N ILE A 480 -0.54 -44.05 3.82
CA ILE A 480 -1.90 -44.52 3.57
C ILE A 480 -2.54 -45.06 4.87
N GLU A 481 -1.84 -45.95 5.57
CA GLU A 481 -2.38 -46.63 6.76
C GLU A 481 -2.41 -45.74 8.02
N GLY A 482 -1.53 -44.74 8.10
CA GLY A 482 -1.37 -43.89 9.29
C GLY A 482 -1.97 -42.49 9.15
N LEU A 483 -1.50 -41.72 8.17
CA LEU A 483 -1.73 -40.26 8.12
C LEU A 483 -2.94 -39.84 7.28
N HIS A 484 -3.42 -40.65 6.33
CA HIS A 484 -4.61 -40.33 5.53
C HIS A 484 -5.84 -40.06 6.41
N SER A 485 -6.00 -40.82 7.49
CA SER A 485 -7.08 -40.58 8.47
C SER A 485 -7.03 -39.17 9.06
N SER A 486 -5.84 -38.63 9.34
CA SER A 486 -5.68 -37.27 9.88
C SER A 486 -5.97 -36.18 8.83
N LEU A 487 -5.66 -36.43 7.56
CA LEU A 487 -6.08 -35.54 6.47
C LEU A 487 -7.60 -35.54 6.32
N THR A 488 -8.21 -36.73 6.39
CA THR A 488 -9.67 -36.91 6.36
C THR A 488 -10.35 -36.25 7.56
N ASP A 489 -9.78 -36.28 8.75
CA ASP A 489 -10.35 -35.57 9.91
C ASP A 489 -10.29 -34.04 9.72
N LEU A 490 -9.15 -33.51 9.25
CA LEU A 490 -8.90 -32.07 9.20
C LEU A 490 -9.59 -31.35 8.02
N HIS A 491 -9.85 -32.02 6.89
CA HIS A 491 -10.47 -31.36 5.72
C HIS A 491 -11.96 -31.05 5.92
N VAL A 492 -12.62 -31.69 6.87
CA VAL A 492 -14.02 -31.41 7.28
C VAL A 492 -14.11 -30.74 8.65
N ASP A 493 -13.00 -30.21 9.17
CA ASP A 493 -12.97 -29.49 10.45
C ASP A 493 -13.98 -28.33 10.43
N GLU A 494 -14.72 -28.13 11.52
CA GLU A 494 -15.68 -27.02 11.65
C GLU A 494 -15.03 -25.65 11.37
N GLN A 495 -13.74 -25.51 11.72
CA GLN A 495 -12.99 -24.26 11.63
C GLN A 495 -12.35 -24.08 10.25
N ASP A 496 -12.79 -23.06 9.52
CA ASP A 496 -12.26 -22.70 8.20
C ASP A 496 -10.74 -22.47 8.22
N SER A 497 -10.23 -21.93 9.34
CA SER A 497 -8.82 -21.67 9.60
C SER A 497 -7.94 -22.93 9.62
N VAL A 498 -8.54 -24.11 9.80
CA VAL A 498 -7.89 -25.42 9.71
C VAL A 498 -8.03 -25.97 8.29
N ARG A 499 -9.24 -25.99 7.72
CA ARG A 499 -9.52 -26.50 6.36
C ARG A 499 -8.71 -25.80 5.26
N LEU A 500 -8.45 -24.49 5.38
CA LEU A 500 -7.61 -23.80 4.38
C LEU A 500 -6.17 -24.33 4.36
N LEU A 501 -5.65 -24.82 5.49
CA LEU A 501 -4.31 -25.41 5.57
C LEU A 501 -4.26 -26.87 5.10
N THR A 502 -5.41 -27.56 5.03
CA THR A 502 -5.44 -28.91 4.47
C THR A 502 -5.26 -28.93 2.95
N VAL A 503 -5.44 -27.81 2.25
CA VAL A 503 -5.11 -27.68 0.81
C VAL A 503 -3.64 -28.01 0.55
N GLU A 504 -2.71 -27.37 1.27
CA GLU A 504 -1.26 -27.62 1.13
C GLU A 504 -0.88 -29.06 1.55
N SER A 505 -1.56 -29.61 2.57
CA SER A 505 -1.36 -31.00 2.98
C SER A 505 -1.90 -32.00 1.95
N ALA A 506 -3.04 -31.76 1.33
CA ALA A 506 -3.60 -32.62 0.28
C ALA A 506 -2.71 -32.65 -0.96
N ILE A 507 -2.17 -31.49 -1.37
CA ILE A 507 -1.15 -31.38 -2.43
C ILE A 507 0.08 -32.22 -2.06
N ALA A 508 0.60 -32.09 -0.83
CA ALA A 508 1.75 -32.88 -0.37
C ALA A 508 1.48 -34.39 -0.45
N PHE A 509 0.31 -34.87 -0.03
CA PHE A 509 -0.08 -36.28 -0.16
C PHE A 509 -0.16 -36.71 -1.63
N GLY A 510 -0.77 -35.88 -2.47
CA GLY A 510 -0.88 -36.12 -3.91
C GLY A 510 0.47 -36.23 -4.62
N THR A 511 1.52 -35.56 -4.13
CA THR A 511 2.90 -35.73 -4.65
C THR A 511 3.60 -37.01 -4.19
N LEU A 512 3.14 -37.66 -3.11
CA LEU A 512 3.79 -38.84 -2.51
C LEU A 512 3.14 -40.16 -2.95
N LEU A 513 1.82 -40.15 -3.17
CA LEU A 513 1.01 -41.31 -3.52
C LEU A 513 1.10 -41.65 -5.02
N ASP A 514 0.87 -42.92 -5.33
CA ASP A 514 0.70 -43.42 -6.70
C ASP A 514 -0.71 -43.13 -7.24
N LYS A 515 -0.87 -43.18 -8.58
CA LYS A 515 -2.10 -42.83 -9.31
C LYS A 515 -3.38 -43.43 -8.72
N ALA A 516 -3.35 -44.71 -8.33
CA ALA A 516 -4.52 -45.39 -7.77
C ALA A 516 -4.94 -44.81 -6.41
N ASN A 517 -3.97 -44.52 -5.53
CA ASN A 517 -4.24 -43.96 -4.22
C ASN A 517 -4.52 -42.45 -4.26
N LYS A 518 -3.89 -41.67 -5.15
CA LYS A 518 -4.28 -40.26 -5.37
C LYS A 518 -5.78 -40.16 -5.67
N LYS A 519 -6.25 -40.95 -6.64
CA LYS A 519 -7.64 -40.98 -7.09
C LYS A 519 -8.63 -41.41 -6.02
N LYS A 520 -8.24 -42.36 -5.18
CA LYS A 520 -9.10 -42.87 -4.11
C LYS A 520 -9.12 -41.98 -2.86
N LEU A 521 -8.01 -41.30 -2.54
CA LEU A 521 -7.76 -40.72 -1.21
C LEU A 521 -7.55 -39.20 -1.20
N VAL A 522 -7.16 -38.59 -2.33
CA VAL A 522 -6.80 -37.15 -2.42
C VAL A 522 -7.75 -36.39 -3.35
N GLU A 523 -8.14 -36.96 -4.50
CA GLU A 523 -9.12 -36.36 -5.42
C GLU A 523 -10.42 -35.93 -4.71
N PRO A 524 -11.11 -36.80 -3.92
CA PRO A 524 -12.36 -36.41 -3.25
C PRO A 524 -12.17 -35.23 -2.28
N ILE A 525 -11.09 -35.25 -1.50
CA ILE A 525 -10.74 -34.20 -0.53
C ILE A 525 -10.52 -32.87 -1.26
N LEU A 526 -9.79 -32.87 -2.37
CA LEU A 526 -9.57 -31.65 -3.15
C LEU A 526 -10.87 -31.13 -3.77
N PHE A 527 -11.74 -32.01 -4.30
CA PHE A 527 -13.03 -31.60 -4.87
C PHE A 527 -13.98 -30.99 -3.84
N GLU A 528 -14.03 -31.52 -2.61
CA GLU A 528 -14.79 -30.90 -1.51
C GLU A 528 -14.21 -29.53 -1.11
N LEU A 529 -12.89 -29.35 -1.17
CA LEU A 529 -12.24 -28.06 -0.90
C LEU A 529 -12.47 -27.02 -2.03
N PHE A 530 -12.67 -27.45 -3.28
CA PHE A 530 -13.06 -26.55 -4.40
C PHE A 530 -14.44 -25.91 -4.16
N ASP A 531 -15.39 -26.62 -3.55
CA ASP A 531 -16.76 -26.15 -3.26
C ASP A 531 -17.00 -25.85 -1.76
N ASP A 532 -15.93 -25.58 -1.00
CA ASP A 532 -16.03 -25.32 0.44
C ASP A 532 -16.91 -24.09 0.71
N LYS A 533 -17.79 -24.19 1.72
CA LYS A 533 -18.69 -23.11 2.16
C LYS A 533 -17.97 -21.80 2.50
N SER A 534 -16.72 -21.87 2.98
CA SER A 534 -15.88 -20.71 3.27
C SER A 534 -15.09 -20.28 2.03
N TRP A 535 -15.31 -19.05 1.59
CA TRP A 535 -14.54 -18.42 0.51
C TRP A 535 -13.02 -18.41 0.80
N ARG A 536 -12.60 -18.47 2.07
CA ARG A 536 -11.17 -18.49 2.45
C ARG A 536 -10.48 -19.80 2.10
N VAL A 537 -11.23 -20.90 2.08
CA VAL A 537 -10.75 -22.22 1.64
C VAL A 537 -10.68 -22.24 0.12
N ARG A 538 -11.76 -21.84 -0.56
CA ARG A 538 -11.79 -21.72 -2.04
C ARG A 538 -10.73 -20.73 -2.57
N TYR A 539 -10.46 -19.65 -1.84
CA TYR A 539 -9.34 -18.72 -2.11
C TYR A 539 -7.99 -19.42 -2.06
N MET A 540 -7.75 -20.27 -1.05
CA MET A 540 -6.50 -21.04 -0.95
C MET A 540 -6.39 -22.10 -2.05
N VAL A 541 -7.51 -22.72 -2.46
CA VAL A 541 -7.55 -23.61 -3.64
C VAL A 541 -7.19 -22.84 -4.91
N ALA A 542 -7.72 -21.63 -5.11
CA ALA A 542 -7.35 -20.75 -6.22
C ALA A 542 -5.88 -20.28 -6.15
N GLU A 543 -5.37 -19.96 -4.96
CA GLU A 543 -3.97 -19.58 -4.71
C GLU A 543 -2.99 -20.75 -4.96
N LYS A 544 -3.45 -22.00 -4.83
CA LYS A 544 -2.66 -23.23 -5.04
C LYS A 544 -3.07 -24.03 -6.28
N LEU A 545 -3.80 -23.41 -7.20
CA LEU A 545 -4.41 -24.08 -8.34
C LEU A 545 -3.38 -24.79 -9.24
N ILE A 546 -2.20 -24.20 -9.39
CA ILE A 546 -1.13 -24.74 -10.25
C ILE A 546 -0.48 -25.96 -9.60
N GLU A 547 -0.23 -25.93 -8.29
CA GLU A 547 0.24 -27.11 -7.55
C GLU A 547 -0.81 -28.24 -7.56
N ILE A 548 -2.10 -27.91 -7.48
CA ILE A 548 -3.20 -28.88 -7.62
C ILE A 548 -3.24 -29.46 -9.04
N GLN A 549 -3.11 -28.63 -10.08
CA GLN A 549 -3.03 -29.06 -11.48
C GLN A 549 -1.82 -29.98 -11.72
N ASN A 550 -0.66 -29.70 -11.13
CA ASN A 550 0.51 -30.57 -11.24
C ASN A 550 0.34 -31.91 -10.51
N VAL A 551 -0.51 -31.99 -9.49
CA VAL A 551 -0.81 -33.22 -8.76
C VAL A 551 -1.86 -34.09 -9.45
N LEU A 552 -2.89 -33.47 -10.04
CA LEU A 552 -4.07 -34.14 -10.64
C LEU A 552 -4.04 -34.23 -12.18
N GLY A 553 -3.38 -33.30 -12.86
CA GLY A 553 -3.61 -32.98 -14.27
C GLY A 553 -3.19 -34.04 -15.30
N GLU A 554 -2.20 -34.88 -14.99
CA GLU A 554 -1.83 -36.03 -15.84
C GLU A 554 -2.82 -37.20 -15.71
N ASP A 555 -3.57 -37.26 -14.60
CA ASP A 555 -4.38 -38.41 -14.19
C ASP A 555 -5.90 -38.18 -14.39
N MET A 556 -6.32 -36.93 -14.59
CA MET A 556 -7.72 -36.48 -14.65
C MET A 556 -8.13 -35.97 -16.04
N ASP A 557 -9.43 -35.99 -16.36
CA ASP A 557 -9.95 -35.33 -17.58
C ASP A 557 -9.72 -33.81 -17.51
N PRO A 558 -9.02 -33.20 -18.47
CA PRO A 558 -8.82 -31.75 -18.52
C PRO A 558 -10.13 -30.96 -18.48
N ASN A 559 -11.23 -31.47 -19.05
CA ASN A 559 -12.52 -30.77 -19.02
C ASN A 559 -13.09 -30.67 -17.60
N HIS A 560 -12.90 -31.71 -16.78
CA HIS A 560 -13.32 -31.67 -15.39
C HIS A 560 -12.51 -30.66 -14.57
N LEU A 561 -11.18 -30.59 -14.80
CA LEU A 561 -10.32 -29.59 -14.14
C LEU A 561 -10.71 -28.16 -14.55
N VAL A 562 -11.00 -27.95 -15.83
CA VAL A 562 -11.42 -26.64 -16.36
C VAL A 562 -12.79 -26.24 -15.85
N ALA A 563 -13.72 -27.18 -15.63
CA ALA A 563 -15.00 -26.91 -14.99
C ALA A 563 -14.83 -26.46 -13.53
N LEU A 564 -14.01 -27.17 -12.73
CA LEU A 564 -13.68 -26.77 -11.35
C LEU A 564 -13.03 -25.39 -11.30
N TYR A 565 -12.08 -25.11 -12.19
CA TYR A 565 -11.44 -23.80 -12.29
C TYR A 565 -12.41 -22.70 -12.76
N THR A 566 -13.32 -23.01 -13.69
CA THR A 566 -14.38 -22.09 -14.14
C THR A 566 -15.29 -21.67 -12.98
N ASN A 567 -15.59 -22.58 -12.05
CA ASN A 567 -16.36 -22.23 -10.84
C ASN A 567 -15.61 -21.23 -9.96
N LEU A 568 -14.29 -21.36 -9.79
CA LEU A 568 -13.48 -20.38 -9.05
C LEU A 568 -13.37 -19.03 -9.76
N LEU A 569 -13.29 -19.02 -11.09
CA LEU A 569 -13.36 -17.78 -11.88
C LEU A 569 -14.74 -17.11 -11.79
N LYS A 570 -15.81 -17.87 -11.55
CA LYS A 570 -17.18 -17.37 -11.37
C LYS A 570 -17.64 -17.31 -9.91
N ASP A 571 -16.71 -17.41 -8.95
CA ASP A 571 -17.02 -17.42 -7.52
C ASP A 571 -17.80 -16.16 -7.11
N PRO A 572 -18.81 -16.23 -6.22
CA PRO A 572 -19.50 -15.04 -5.73
C PRO A 572 -18.55 -14.02 -5.06
N GLU A 573 -17.48 -14.47 -4.41
CA GLU A 573 -16.53 -13.62 -3.70
C GLU A 573 -15.41 -13.11 -4.61
N ALA A 574 -15.23 -11.78 -4.64
CA ALA A 574 -14.29 -11.16 -5.58
C ALA A 574 -12.83 -11.51 -5.27
N GLU A 575 -12.48 -11.72 -4.00
CA GLU A 575 -11.17 -12.22 -3.58
C GLU A 575 -10.78 -13.55 -4.26
N VAL A 576 -11.74 -14.48 -4.39
CA VAL A 576 -11.51 -15.78 -5.02
C VAL A 576 -11.34 -15.60 -6.53
N ARG A 577 -12.22 -14.82 -7.17
CA ARG A 577 -12.11 -14.51 -8.61
C ARG A 577 -10.79 -13.82 -8.96
N CYS A 578 -10.28 -12.91 -8.12
CA CYS A 578 -8.95 -12.31 -8.28
C CYS A 578 -7.84 -13.37 -8.25
N ALA A 579 -7.81 -14.24 -7.23
CA ALA A 579 -6.79 -15.29 -7.10
C ALA A 579 -6.84 -16.29 -8.26
N ALA A 580 -8.04 -16.70 -8.67
CA ALA A 580 -8.25 -17.58 -9.81
C ALA A 580 -7.75 -16.91 -11.11
N THR A 581 -8.21 -15.69 -11.39
CA THR A 581 -7.84 -14.92 -12.59
C THR A 581 -6.32 -14.76 -12.71
N GLN A 582 -5.61 -14.48 -11.61
CA GLN A 582 -4.16 -14.36 -11.60
C GLN A 582 -3.43 -15.62 -12.09
N ARG A 583 -4.04 -16.82 -11.99
CA ARG A 583 -3.45 -18.09 -12.45
C ARG A 583 -3.87 -18.48 -13.87
N LEU A 584 -4.67 -17.68 -14.56
CA LEU A 584 -5.22 -17.99 -15.89
C LEU A 584 -4.16 -18.32 -16.93
N GLN A 585 -3.08 -17.54 -17.01
CA GLN A 585 -1.99 -17.78 -17.97
C GLN A 585 -1.27 -19.10 -17.70
N GLU A 586 -0.87 -19.33 -16.44
CA GLU A 586 -0.07 -20.49 -16.04
C GLU A 586 -0.90 -21.79 -16.12
N PHE A 587 -2.16 -21.73 -15.69
CA PHE A 587 -3.11 -22.83 -15.80
C PHE A 587 -3.33 -23.25 -17.27
N ALA A 588 -3.54 -22.27 -18.16
CA ALA A 588 -3.74 -22.51 -19.58
C ALA A 588 -2.48 -23.08 -20.26
N ASN A 589 -1.28 -22.63 -19.86
CA ASN A 589 -0.02 -23.16 -20.36
C ASN A 589 0.19 -24.63 -19.98
N ASN A 590 -0.25 -25.03 -18.78
CA ASN A 590 -0.09 -26.39 -18.27
C ASN A 590 -1.18 -27.38 -18.75
N LEU A 591 -2.10 -26.96 -19.64
CA LEU A 591 -3.05 -27.87 -20.29
C LEU A 591 -2.35 -28.75 -21.35
N PRO A 592 -2.82 -29.99 -21.59
CA PRO A 592 -2.31 -30.87 -22.64
C PRO A 592 -2.31 -30.19 -24.01
N GLU A 593 -1.18 -30.25 -24.70
CA GLU A 593 -0.91 -29.46 -25.93
C GLU A 593 -1.92 -29.76 -27.05
N ASP A 594 -2.38 -31.01 -27.17
CA ASP A 594 -3.37 -31.48 -28.13
C ASP A 594 -4.76 -30.84 -27.95
N LYS A 595 -5.10 -30.42 -26.73
CA LYS A 595 -6.43 -29.88 -26.35
C LYS A 595 -6.38 -28.42 -25.93
N ARG A 596 -5.19 -27.88 -25.63
CA ARG A 596 -4.96 -26.54 -25.05
C ARG A 596 -5.71 -25.44 -25.79
N GLN A 597 -5.50 -25.30 -27.09
CA GLN A 597 -6.13 -24.24 -27.90
C GLN A 597 -7.66 -24.33 -27.86
N GLY A 598 -8.22 -25.52 -28.05
CA GLY A 598 -9.67 -25.74 -28.03
C GLY A 598 -10.32 -25.47 -26.68
N ILE A 599 -9.67 -25.87 -25.58
CA ILE A 599 -10.14 -25.57 -24.21
C ILE A 599 -10.08 -24.06 -23.93
N ILE A 600 -8.98 -23.39 -24.30
CA ILE A 600 -8.86 -21.94 -24.10
C ILE A 600 -9.97 -21.20 -24.86
N CYS A 601 -10.08 -21.41 -26.17
CA CYS A 601 -11.05 -20.69 -26.99
C CYS A 601 -12.52 -20.97 -26.61
N ASN A 602 -12.88 -22.23 -26.39
CA ASN A 602 -14.30 -22.61 -26.19
C ASN A 602 -14.78 -22.45 -24.74
N GLN A 603 -13.89 -22.53 -23.75
CA GLN A 603 -14.26 -22.51 -22.33
C GLN A 603 -13.68 -21.25 -21.65
N LEU A 604 -12.35 -21.12 -21.57
CA LEU A 604 -11.72 -20.06 -20.78
C LEU A 604 -11.96 -18.64 -21.32
N LEU A 605 -11.97 -18.44 -22.65
CA LEU A 605 -12.26 -17.12 -23.23
C LEU A 605 -13.71 -16.68 -23.04
N SER A 606 -14.66 -17.61 -22.93
CA SER A 606 -16.05 -17.29 -22.57
C SER A 606 -16.11 -16.65 -21.18
N VAL A 607 -15.45 -17.29 -20.20
CA VAL A 607 -15.34 -16.76 -18.83
C VAL A 607 -14.55 -15.45 -18.78
N ALA A 608 -13.49 -15.32 -19.57
CA ALA A 608 -12.72 -14.08 -19.67
C ALA A 608 -13.59 -12.91 -20.14
N LYS A 609 -14.47 -13.11 -21.14
CA LYS A 609 -15.42 -12.08 -21.62
C LYS A 609 -16.37 -11.59 -20.51
N GLU A 610 -16.85 -12.49 -19.64
CA GLU A 610 -17.63 -12.11 -18.46
C GLU A 610 -16.79 -11.29 -17.47
N LEU A 611 -15.57 -11.74 -17.17
CA LEU A 611 -14.64 -11.09 -16.22
C LEU A 611 -14.19 -9.68 -16.64
N VAL A 612 -14.17 -9.36 -17.94
CA VAL A 612 -13.95 -7.98 -18.43
C VAL A 612 -15.00 -7.01 -17.88
N THR A 613 -16.21 -7.50 -17.65
CA THR A 613 -17.33 -6.70 -17.13
C THR A 613 -17.55 -6.85 -15.62
N ASP A 614 -16.61 -7.45 -14.89
CA ASP A 614 -16.74 -7.67 -13.45
C ASP A 614 -16.95 -6.35 -12.69
N GLY A 615 -17.91 -6.37 -11.75
CA GLY A 615 -18.21 -5.23 -10.88
C GLY A 615 -17.07 -4.86 -9.93
N ASN A 616 -16.14 -5.77 -9.66
CA ASN A 616 -14.95 -5.52 -8.86
C ASN A 616 -13.76 -5.12 -9.76
N GLN A 617 -13.28 -3.89 -9.53
CA GLN A 617 -12.15 -3.30 -10.25
C GLN A 617 -10.85 -4.11 -10.13
N LEU A 618 -10.63 -4.84 -9.03
CA LEU A 618 -9.44 -5.66 -8.83
C LEU A 618 -9.44 -6.87 -9.75
N VAL A 619 -10.58 -7.54 -9.94
CA VAL A 619 -10.70 -8.72 -10.83
C VAL A 619 -10.33 -8.33 -12.26
N LYS A 620 -10.87 -7.22 -12.75
CA LYS A 620 -10.51 -6.66 -14.07
C LYS A 620 -9.02 -6.28 -14.17
N SER A 621 -8.43 -5.80 -13.08
CA SER A 621 -7.01 -5.42 -13.02
C SER A 621 -6.09 -6.63 -13.06
N GLU A 622 -6.43 -7.74 -12.40
CA GLU A 622 -5.70 -9.01 -12.51
C GLU A 622 -5.86 -9.59 -13.92
N LEU A 623 -7.08 -9.60 -14.48
CA LEU A 623 -7.34 -10.07 -15.86
C LEU A 623 -6.47 -9.31 -16.87
N ALA A 624 -6.43 -7.98 -16.77
CA ALA A 624 -5.61 -7.12 -17.61
C ALA A 624 -4.11 -7.44 -17.53
N GLY A 625 -3.61 -7.91 -16.38
CA GLY A 625 -2.21 -8.30 -16.21
C GLY A 625 -1.83 -9.61 -16.89
N VAL A 626 -2.79 -10.54 -17.09
CA VAL A 626 -2.52 -11.92 -17.55
C VAL A 626 -3.09 -12.26 -18.92
N ILE A 627 -4.12 -11.55 -19.40
CA ILE A 627 -4.90 -11.95 -20.59
C ILE A 627 -4.06 -12.11 -21.86
N MET A 628 -3.06 -11.23 -22.06
CA MET A 628 -2.16 -11.32 -23.21
C MET A 628 -1.15 -12.47 -23.13
N GLY A 629 -1.00 -13.10 -21.97
CA GLY A 629 -0.28 -14.36 -21.81
C GLY A 629 -0.91 -15.54 -22.55
N LEU A 630 -2.19 -15.43 -22.95
CA LEU A 630 -2.89 -16.47 -23.73
C LEU A 630 -2.62 -16.39 -25.24
N ALA A 631 -2.17 -15.24 -25.76
CA ALA A 631 -2.00 -15.04 -27.20
C ALA A 631 -0.98 -16.01 -27.85
N PRO A 632 0.19 -16.31 -27.24
CA PRO A 632 1.09 -17.34 -27.76
C PRO A 632 0.51 -18.76 -27.73
N LEU A 633 -0.49 -19.03 -26.87
CA LEU A 633 -1.07 -20.36 -26.67
C LEU A 633 -2.21 -20.69 -27.66
N ILE A 634 -2.88 -19.67 -28.20
CA ILE A 634 -3.99 -19.85 -29.17
C ILE A 634 -3.63 -19.49 -30.62
N GLY A 635 -2.46 -18.88 -30.82
CA GLY A 635 -1.97 -18.48 -32.13
C GLY A 635 -2.56 -17.17 -32.66
N LYS A 636 -2.00 -16.68 -33.77
CA LYS A 636 -2.26 -15.34 -34.29
C LYS A 636 -3.71 -15.10 -34.70
N GLU A 637 -4.32 -16.03 -35.43
CA GLU A 637 -5.68 -15.89 -35.95
C GLU A 637 -6.70 -15.75 -34.81
N GLN A 638 -6.68 -16.68 -33.85
CA GLN A 638 -7.55 -16.68 -32.67
C GLN A 638 -7.28 -15.50 -31.74
N THR A 639 -6.02 -15.02 -31.67
CA THR A 639 -5.69 -13.79 -30.93
C THR A 639 -6.40 -12.57 -31.54
N VAL A 640 -6.46 -12.46 -32.86
CA VAL A 640 -7.12 -11.34 -33.54
C VAL A 640 -8.65 -11.44 -33.47
N SER A 641 -9.23 -12.64 -33.60
CA SER A 641 -10.69 -12.80 -33.54
C SER A 641 -11.27 -12.73 -32.12
N GLU A 642 -10.64 -13.38 -31.14
CA GLU A 642 -11.22 -13.57 -29.80
C GLU A 642 -10.57 -12.72 -28.69
N LEU A 643 -9.24 -12.57 -28.69
CA LEU A 643 -8.54 -11.82 -27.63
C LEU A 643 -8.49 -10.31 -27.88
N LEU A 644 -8.34 -9.86 -29.13
CA LEU A 644 -8.25 -8.42 -29.44
C LEU A 644 -9.52 -7.64 -29.01
N PRO A 645 -10.76 -8.14 -29.18
CA PRO A 645 -11.95 -7.46 -28.64
C PRO A 645 -11.92 -7.30 -27.12
N ILE A 646 -11.53 -8.36 -26.39
CA ILE A 646 -11.34 -8.36 -24.92
C ILE A 646 -10.29 -7.31 -24.53
N TYR A 647 -9.17 -7.29 -25.23
CA TYR A 647 -8.06 -6.36 -25.00
C TYR A 647 -8.49 -4.91 -25.21
N MET A 648 -9.19 -4.61 -26.31
CA MET A 648 -9.71 -3.28 -26.62
C MET A 648 -10.74 -2.79 -25.60
N GLN A 649 -11.55 -3.70 -25.04
CA GLN A 649 -12.51 -3.35 -24.00
C GLN A 649 -11.81 -2.99 -22.67
N LEU A 650 -10.79 -3.77 -22.25
CA LEU A 650 -9.99 -3.48 -21.05
C LEU A 650 -9.12 -2.22 -21.22
N LEU A 651 -8.60 -1.96 -22.42
CA LEU A 651 -7.83 -0.75 -22.78
C LEU A 651 -8.65 0.53 -22.58
N ASN A 652 -9.97 0.46 -22.77
CA ASN A 652 -10.93 1.55 -22.58
C ASN A 652 -11.69 1.47 -21.23
N ASP A 653 -11.27 0.62 -20.29
CA ASP A 653 -11.96 0.48 -18.99
C ASP A 653 -11.90 1.80 -18.19
N GLN A 654 -12.92 2.09 -17.38
CA GLN A 654 -12.97 3.31 -16.57
C GLN A 654 -11.89 3.35 -15.46
N THR A 655 -11.38 2.18 -15.06
CA THR A 655 -10.39 2.01 -13.98
C THR A 655 -8.96 2.27 -14.50
N PRO A 656 -8.22 3.26 -13.98
CA PRO A 656 -6.87 3.59 -14.45
C PRO A 656 -5.87 2.44 -14.32
N GLU A 657 -5.99 1.64 -13.26
CA GLU A 657 -5.14 0.48 -12.98
C GLU A 657 -5.32 -0.64 -14.03
N VAL A 658 -6.55 -0.86 -14.51
CA VAL A 658 -6.86 -1.80 -15.60
C VAL A 658 -6.17 -1.34 -16.89
N ARG A 659 -6.36 -0.07 -17.28
CA ARG A 659 -5.72 0.51 -18.47
C ARG A 659 -4.20 0.43 -18.40
N LEU A 660 -3.61 0.73 -17.24
CA LEU A 660 -2.16 0.66 -17.02
C LEU A 660 -1.62 -0.77 -17.16
N ASN A 661 -2.29 -1.77 -16.58
CA ASN A 661 -1.88 -3.17 -16.71
C ASN A 661 -1.93 -3.64 -18.17
N ILE A 662 -2.99 -3.28 -18.91
CA ILE A 662 -3.10 -3.53 -20.36
C ILE A 662 -1.94 -2.90 -21.14
N ILE A 663 -1.66 -1.61 -20.91
CA ILE A 663 -0.56 -0.87 -21.58
C ILE A 663 0.78 -1.55 -21.34
N SER A 664 1.01 -2.09 -20.13
CA SER A 664 2.27 -2.78 -19.78
C SER A 664 2.52 -4.09 -20.53
N SER A 665 1.56 -4.58 -21.31
CA SER A 665 1.69 -5.78 -22.16
C SER A 665 1.44 -5.49 -23.66
N LEU A 666 1.48 -4.22 -24.10
CA LEU A 666 1.35 -3.84 -25.52
C LEU A 666 2.49 -4.40 -26.40
N ASP A 667 3.66 -4.63 -25.82
CA ASP A 667 4.81 -5.27 -26.47
C ASP A 667 4.46 -6.67 -27.00
N LYS A 668 3.92 -7.54 -26.12
CA LYS A 668 3.48 -8.91 -26.45
C LYS A 668 2.37 -8.92 -27.50
N VAL A 669 1.44 -7.96 -27.42
CA VAL A 669 0.35 -7.79 -28.39
C VAL A 669 0.91 -7.52 -29.78
N ASN A 670 1.89 -6.61 -29.87
CA ASN A 670 2.51 -6.26 -31.14
C ASN A 670 3.29 -7.44 -31.75
N GLU A 671 4.00 -8.25 -30.95
CA GLU A 671 4.72 -9.43 -31.46
C GLU A 671 3.80 -10.42 -32.17
N VAL A 672 2.60 -10.67 -31.64
CA VAL A 672 1.63 -11.62 -32.23
C VAL A 672 0.88 -11.00 -33.41
N ILE A 673 0.38 -9.77 -33.25
CA ILE A 673 -0.53 -9.13 -34.21
C ILE A 673 0.23 -8.49 -35.39
N GLY A 674 1.36 -7.83 -35.12
CA GLY A 674 2.16 -7.09 -36.10
C GLY A 674 1.66 -5.67 -36.40
N ALA A 675 2.57 -4.81 -36.87
CA ALA A 675 2.39 -3.36 -36.96
C ALA A 675 1.19 -2.88 -37.79
N ALA A 676 0.78 -3.63 -38.83
CA ALA A 676 -0.31 -3.22 -39.73
C ALA A 676 -1.71 -3.26 -39.09
N GLN A 677 -1.94 -4.15 -38.12
CA GLN A 677 -3.20 -4.22 -37.36
C GLN A 677 -3.14 -3.41 -36.06
N LEU A 678 -1.92 -3.16 -35.56
CA LEU A 678 -1.65 -2.20 -34.47
C LEU A 678 -2.11 -0.78 -34.87
N SER A 679 -1.75 -0.32 -36.08
CA SER A 679 -2.06 1.03 -36.55
C SER A 679 -3.55 1.27 -36.82
N THR A 680 -4.30 0.26 -37.26
CA THR A 680 -5.74 0.37 -37.54
C THR A 680 -6.59 0.29 -36.28
N SER A 681 -6.27 -0.65 -35.38
CA SER A 681 -7.16 -1.00 -34.26
C SER A 681 -6.75 -0.35 -32.94
N LEU A 682 -5.45 -0.31 -32.63
CA LEU A 682 -4.94 0.09 -31.31
C LEU A 682 -4.58 1.57 -31.23
N LEU A 683 -4.18 2.19 -32.35
CA LEU A 683 -3.79 3.61 -32.38
C LEU A 683 -4.87 4.56 -31.83
N PRO A 684 -6.17 4.47 -32.19
CA PRO A 684 -7.17 5.40 -31.67
C PRO A 684 -7.29 5.36 -30.14
N ALA A 685 -7.15 4.17 -29.55
CA ALA A 685 -7.14 3.99 -28.10
C ALA A 685 -5.85 4.51 -27.47
N ILE A 686 -4.68 4.27 -28.07
CA ILE A 686 -3.39 4.84 -27.62
C ILE A 686 -3.44 6.38 -27.61
N VAL A 687 -4.04 7.01 -28.62
CA VAL A 687 -4.25 8.46 -28.67
C VAL A 687 -5.18 8.92 -27.54
N GLY A 688 -6.28 8.22 -27.26
CA GLY A 688 -7.14 8.53 -26.10
C GLY A 688 -6.41 8.41 -24.75
N LEU A 689 -5.51 7.43 -24.61
CA LEU A 689 -4.71 7.21 -23.41
C LEU A 689 -3.56 8.23 -23.24
N ALA A 690 -3.07 8.80 -24.35
CA ALA A 690 -2.09 9.88 -24.34
C ALA A 690 -2.63 11.15 -23.65
N GLU A 691 -3.95 11.33 -23.61
CA GLU A 691 -4.65 12.47 -23.01
C GLU A 691 -5.41 12.10 -21.72
N ASP A 692 -5.21 10.89 -21.19
CA ASP A 692 -5.91 10.37 -20.00
C ASP A 692 -5.83 11.32 -18.80
N GLY A 693 -6.94 11.57 -18.11
CA GLY A 693 -6.98 12.44 -16.93
C GLY A 693 -6.03 12.01 -15.78
N LYS A 694 -5.63 10.73 -15.71
CA LYS A 694 -4.62 10.24 -14.77
C LYS A 694 -3.23 10.24 -15.41
N TRP A 695 -2.36 11.12 -14.90
CA TRP A 695 -0.99 11.25 -15.37
C TRP A 695 -0.17 9.95 -15.35
N ARG A 696 -0.47 8.96 -14.49
CA ARG A 696 0.23 7.66 -14.53
C ARG A 696 -0.04 6.86 -15.80
N VAL A 697 -1.26 6.95 -16.35
CA VAL A 697 -1.62 6.32 -17.62
C VAL A 697 -0.89 7.05 -18.76
N ARG A 698 -0.94 8.39 -18.78
CA ARG A 698 -0.15 9.19 -19.72
C ARG A 698 1.33 8.85 -19.67
N LEU A 699 1.93 8.71 -18.49
CA LEU A 699 3.35 8.37 -18.33
C LEU A 699 3.69 7.00 -18.94
N ALA A 700 2.81 6.00 -18.81
CA ALA A 700 3.02 4.70 -19.43
C ALA A 700 3.00 4.78 -20.97
N ILE A 701 2.07 5.55 -21.55
CA ILE A 701 2.01 5.81 -23.00
C ILE A 701 3.23 6.60 -23.48
N VAL A 702 3.64 7.62 -22.72
CA VAL A 702 4.86 8.42 -22.93
C VAL A 702 6.06 7.47 -23.07
N GLN A 703 6.29 6.59 -22.08
CA GLN A 703 7.38 5.61 -22.10
C GLN A 703 7.30 4.58 -23.24
N PHE A 704 6.12 4.36 -23.83
CA PHE A 704 5.91 3.40 -24.93
C PHE A 704 6.16 3.99 -26.33
N MET A 705 6.15 5.33 -26.49
CA MET A 705 6.33 5.99 -27.80
C MET A 705 7.61 5.62 -28.57
N PRO A 706 8.80 5.45 -27.95
CA PRO A 706 9.99 5.02 -28.68
C PRO A 706 9.82 3.68 -29.40
N LEU A 707 9.03 2.75 -28.83
CA LEU A 707 8.76 1.45 -29.44
C LEU A 707 7.81 1.59 -30.65
N LEU A 708 6.71 2.34 -30.49
CA LEU A 708 5.79 2.69 -31.58
C LEU A 708 6.52 3.34 -32.77
N ALA A 709 7.43 4.28 -32.49
CA ALA A 709 8.27 4.94 -33.49
C ALA A 709 9.18 3.97 -34.28
N SER A 710 9.52 2.80 -33.74
CA SER A 710 10.26 1.76 -34.49
C SER A 710 9.36 0.98 -35.43
N GLN A 711 8.13 0.69 -35.00
CA GLN A 711 7.28 -0.32 -35.60
C GLN A 711 6.36 0.27 -36.68
N LEU A 712 5.95 1.52 -36.51
CA LEU A 712 5.10 2.26 -37.44
C LEU A 712 5.90 3.04 -38.50
N GLY A 713 7.21 3.19 -38.31
CA GLY A 713 8.07 3.99 -39.17
C GLY A 713 7.98 5.50 -38.92
N GLN A 714 8.93 6.24 -39.49
CA GLN A 714 9.08 7.67 -39.23
C GLN A 714 7.94 8.51 -39.79
N GLU A 715 7.54 8.29 -41.06
CA GLU A 715 6.50 9.09 -41.73
C GLU A 715 5.17 9.05 -40.97
N PHE A 716 4.76 7.87 -40.52
CA PHE A 716 3.54 7.68 -39.74
C PHE A 716 3.65 8.29 -38.34
N PHE A 717 4.82 8.17 -37.70
CA PHE A 717 5.08 8.77 -36.40
C PHE A 717 4.99 10.31 -36.47
N ASP A 718 5.62 10.92 -37.48
CA ASP A 718 5.65 12.37 -37.69
C ASP A 718 4.24 12.93 -37.93
N GLU A 719 3.40 12.22 -38.69
CA GLU A 719 2.03 12.67 -38.98
C GLU A 719 1.07 12.49 -37.78
N LYS A 720 1.13 11.36 -37.06
CA LYS A 720 0.08 10.97 -36.09
C LYS A 720 0.48 11.06 -34.62
N LEU A 721 1.76 10.86 -34.28
CA LEU A 721 2.22 10.65 -32.89
C LEU A 721 3.12 11.78 -32.36
N LEU A 722 3.92 12.39 -33.24
CA LEU A 722 4.76 13.53 -32.91
C LEU A 722 3.98 14.72 -32.29
N PRO A 723 2.76 15.09 -32.76
CA PRO A 723 1.99 16.17 -32.13
C PRO A 723 1.68 15.93 -30.64
N LEU A 724 1.38 14.68 -30.26
CA LEU A 724 1.14 14.29 -28.86
C LEU A 724 2.44 14.42 -28.05
N CYS A 725 3.54 13.92 -28.60
CA CYS A 725 4.86 14.01 -27.98
C CYS A 725 5.29 15.46 -27.70
N LEU A 726 5.01 16.37 -28.64
CA LEU A 726 5.28 17.80 -28.50
C LEU A 726 4.31 18.50 -27.54
N ASN A 727 3.10 17.98 -27.31
CA ASN A 727 2.13 18.52 -26.36
C ASN A 727 2.44 18.11 -24.91
N TRP A 728 2.99 16.92 -24.68
CA TRP A 728 3.39 16.50 -23.33
C TRP A 728 4.55 17.31 -22.73
N LEU A 729 5.39 17.94 -23.55
CA LEU A 729 6.36 18.96 -23.10
C LEU A 729 5.69 20.17 -22.43
N THR A 730 4.37 20.32 -22.60
CA THR A 730 3.55 21.37 -21.97
C THR A 730 2.52 20.80 -20.97
N ASP A 731 2.61 19.52 -20.61
CA ASP A 731 1.74 18.88 -19.61
C ASP A 731 1.85 19.58 -18.24
N HIS A 732 0.74 19.70 -17.52
CA HIS A 732 0.71 20.32 -16.19
C HIS A 732 1.61 19.59 -15.16
N VAL A 733 1.79 18.27 -15.29
CA VAL A 733 2.57 17.42 -14.39
C VAL A 733 4.04 17.37 -14.81
N PHE A 734 4.93 17.79 -13.90
CA PHE A 734 6.38 17.82 -14.14
C PHE A 734 6.96 16.48 -14.61
N SER A 735 6.58 15.35 -13.99
CA SER A 735 7.10 14.03 -14.37
C SER A 735 6.73 13.59 -15.79
N ILE A 736 5.65 14.13 -16.36
CA ILE A 736 5.33 13.92 -17.79
C ILE A 736 6.30 14.72 -18.64
N ARG A 737 6.42 16.03 -18.37
CA ARG A 737 7.36 16.91 -19.09
C ARG A 737 8.79 16.36 -19.08
N GLU A 738 9.27 15.93 -17.91
CA GLU A 738 10.59 15.30 -17.73
C GLU A 738 10.74 14.04 -18.58
N ALA A 739 9.80 13.09 -18.51
CA ALA A 739 9.82 11.90 -19.34
C ALA A 739 9.80 12.22 -20.84
N SER A 740 8.99 13.20 -21.27
CA SER A 740 8.97 13.67 -22.66
C SER A 740 10.31 14.23 -23.11
N THR A 741 11.06 14.96 -22.27
CA THR A 741 12.43 15.41 -22.65
C THR A 741 13.40 14.27 -22.91
N LEU A 742 13.24 13.12 -22.22
CA LEU A 742 14.05 11.92 -22.46
C LEU A 742 13.66 11.24 -23.78
N ILE A 743 12.37 11.18 -24.09
CA ILE A 743 11.87 10.61 -25.36
C ILE A 743 12.28 11.46 -26.55
N MET A 744 12.29 12.80 -26.43
CA MET A 744 12.81 13.67 -27.50
C MET A 744 14.28 13.35 -27.83
N LYS A 745 15.10 12.99 -26.83
CA LYS A 745 16.46 12.50 -27.05
C LYS A 745 16.46 11.15 -27.77
N GLU A 746 15.69 10.15 -27.29
CA GLU A 746 15.65 8.81 -27.91
C GLU A 746 15.16 8.86 -29.37
N LEU A 747 14.12 9.65 -29.66
CA LEU A 747 13.64 9.88 -31.04
C LEU A 747 14.70 10.59 -31.90
N THR A 748 15.43 11.57 -31.34
CA THR A 748 16.55 12.23 -32.04
C THR A 748 17.71 11.29 -32.32
N GLN A 749 18.01 10.35 -31.41
CA GLN A 749 19.03 9.32 -31.62
C GLN A 749 18.61 8.33 -32.73
N LYS A 750 17.31 8.14 -32.96
CA LYS A 750 16.73 7.20 -33.92
C LYS A 750 16.56 7.79 -35.33
N PHE A 751 15.99 9.00 -35.42
CA PHE A 751 15.70 9.69 -36.68
C PHE A 751 16.77 10.73 -37.07
N GLY A 752 17.73 10.98 -36.18
CA GLY A 752 18.89 11.84 -36.41
C GLY A 752 18.67 13.32 -36.07
N GLY A 753 19.78 14.04 -35.82
CA GLY A 753 19.74 15.46 -35.46
C GLY A 753 19.08 16.37 -36.50
N GLN A 754 19.13 16.02 -37.80
CA GLN A 754 18.46 16.82 -38.83
C GLN A 754 16.93 16.71 -38.77
N TRP A 755 16.40 15.56 -38.36
CA TRP A 755 14.96 15.42 -38.08
C TRP A 755 14.56 16.26 -36.86
N ALA A 756 15.37 16.25 -35.80
CA ALA A 756 15.12 17.08 -34.62
C ALA A 756 15.15 18.59 -34.93
N ASN A 757 16.02 19.04 -35.83
CA ASN A 757 16.05 20.42 -36.33
C ASN A 757 14.74 20.83 -37.01
N THR A 758 14.14 19.94 -37.81
CA THR A 758 12.88 20.20 -38.51
C THR A 758 11.68 20.13 -37.55
N ASN A 759 11.66 19.17 -36.63
CA ASN A 759 10.44 18.77 -35.91
C ASN A 759 10.39 19.16 -34.43
N ILE A 760 11.53 19.25 -33.73
CA ILE A 760 11.57 19.51 -32.28
C ILE A 760 12.05 20.94 -31.99
N VAL A 761 13.10 21.41 -32.66
CA VAL A 761 13.67 22.76 -32.45
C VAL A 761 12.63 23.89 -32.62
N PRO A 762 11.70 23.88 -33.60
CA PRO A 762 10.68 24.92 -33.71
C PRO A 762 9.72 24.97 -32.50
N LYS A 763 9.42 23.83 -31.87
CA LYS A 763 8.67 23.80 -30.61
C LYS A 763 9.50 24.42 -29.48
N MET A 764 10.81 24.18 -29.42
CA MET A 764 11.70 24.81 -28.42
C MET A 764 11.74 26.33 -28.58
N GLN A 765 11.85 26.81 -29.82
CA GLN A 765 11.79 28.24 -30.16
C GLN A 765 10.46 28.90 -29.77
N LYS A 766 9.36 28.14 -29.77
CA LYS A 766 8.07 28.61 -29.22
C LYS A 766 8.07 28.60 -27.68
N LEU A 767 8.56 27.53 -27.05
CA LEU A 767 8.58 27.40 -25.59
C LEU A 767 9.52 28.41 -24.90
N GLN A 768 10.60 28.84 -25.55
CA GLN A 768 11.51 29.85 -24.96
C GLN A 768 10.79 31.19 -24.71
N LYS A 769 9.75 31.52 -25.50
CA LYS A 769 9.01 32.79 -25.43
C LYS A 769 7.65 32.65 -24.73
N ASP A 770 7.37 31.50 -24.11
CA ASP A 770 6.10 31.29 -23.43
C ASP A 770 6.01 32.11 -22.14
N THR A 771 4.83 32.65 -21.84
CA THR A 771 4.61 33.49 -20.64
C THR A 771 4.85 32.72 -19.34
N ASN A 772 4.63 31.40 -19.33
CA ASN A 772 4.83 30.54 -18.18
C ASN A 772 6.29 30.07 -18.06
N TYR A 773 6.98 30.53 -17.01
CA TYR A 773 8.38 30.17 -16.75
C TYR A 773 8.62 28.65 -16.63
N LEU A 774 7.60 27.84 -16.26
CA LEU A 774 7.71 26.38 -16.24
C LEU A 774 7.85 25.77 -17.64
N GLN A 775 7.25 26.40 -18.66
CA GLN A 775 7.42 26.01 -20.06
C GLN A 775 8.80 26.41 -20.58
N ARG A 776 9.28 27.62 -20.23
CA ARG A 776 10.65 28.08 -20.54
C ARG A 776 11.72 27.20 -19.87
N MET A 777 11.52 26.80 -18.61
CA MET A 777 12.35 25.79 -17.95
C MET A 777 12.30 24.43 -18.64
N THR A 778 11.14 24.01 -19.16
CA THR A 778 11.03 22.74 -19.89
C THR A 778 11.74 22.80 -21.24
N CYS A 779 11.81 23.97 -21.89
CA CYS A 779 12.69 24.21 -23.03
C CYS A 779 14.15 23.91 -22.66
N LEU A 780 14.69 24.53 -21.59
CA LEU A 780 16.05 24.26 -21.11
C LEU A 780 16.29 22.78 -20.78
N PHE A 781 15.33 22.09 -20.16
CA PHE A 781 15.46 20.66 -19.86
C PHE A 781 15.47 19.78 -21.13
N CYS A 782 14.70 20.14 -22.15
CA CYS A 782 14.69 19.44 -23.44
C CYS A 782 15.98 19.70 -24.23
N LEU A 783 16.47 20.94 -24.27
CA LEU A 783 17.74 21.27 -24.92
C LEU A 783 18.93 20.53 -24.28
N ASN A 784 18.88 20.32 -22.96
CA ASN A 784 19.88 19.55 -22.22
C ASN A 784 19.93 18.07 -22.60
N THR A 785 18.78 17.45 -22.90
CA THR A 785 18.73 16.04 -23.31
C THR A 785 19.01 15.90 -24.81
N LEU A 786 18.52 16.83 -25.64
CA LEU A 786 18.78 16.90 -27.07
C LEU A 786 20.27 17.11 -27.40
N SER A 787 21.01 17.91 -26.62
CA SER A 787 22.45 18.10 -26.83
C SER A 787 23.27 16.81 -26.69
N GLU A 788 22.73 15.78 -26.03
CA GLU A 788 23.36 14.46 -25.93
C GLU A 788 23.13 13.57 -27.18
N ALA A 789 22.33 14.04 -28.14
CA ALA A 789 21.96 13.33 -29.38
C ALA A 789 22.28 14.11 -30.66
N MET A 790 22.80 15.34 -30.56
CA MET A 790 23.09 16.23 -31.68
C MET A 790 24.59 16.49 -31.82
N THR A 791 25.06 16.86 -33.02
CA THR A 791 26.48 17.18 -33.25
C THR A 791 26.83 18.56 -32.69
N GLN A 792 28.13 18.82 -32.45
CA GLN A 792 28.60 20.14 -31.98
C GLN A 792 28.11 21.30 -32.88
N GLU A 793 28.11 21.10 -34.19
CA GLU A 793 27.63 22.08 -35.17
C GLU A 793 26.13 22.37 -35.00
N GLN A 794 25.32 21.32 -34.87
CA GLN A 794 23.87 21.45 -34.62
C GLN A 794 23.57 22.11 -33.28
N ILE A 795 24.32 21.77 -32.23
CA ILE A 795 24.20 22.42 -30.91
C ILE A 795 24.50 23.92 -31.02
N LEU A 796 25.59 24.30 -31.71
CA LEU A 796 25.98 25.70 -31.87
C LEU A 796 25.00 26.51 -32.71
N LYS A 797 24.44 25.90 -33.77
CA LYS A 797 23.54 26.57 -34.71
C LYS A 797 22.11 26.67 -34.19
N GLU A 798 21.60 25.63 -33.56
CA GLU A 798 20.16 25.48 -33.26
C GLU A 798 19.83 25.59 -31.76
N ILE A 799 20.71 25.10 -30.87
CA ILE A 799 20.48 25.10 -29.40
C ILE A 799 21.03 26.38 -28.75
N MET A 800 22.29 26.74 -29.04
CA MET A 800 22.97 27.85 -28.37
C MET A 800 22.28 29.22 -28.51
N PRO A 801 21.62 29.58 -29.64
CA PRO A 801 20.86 30.83 -29.72
C PRO A 801 19.69 30.88 -28.72
N ILE A 802 19.00 29.75 -28.51
CA ILE A 802 17.89 29.62 -27.56
C ILE A 802 18.40 29.76 -26.12
N VAL A 803 19.52 29.11 -25.79
CA VAL A 803 20.13 29.22 -24.47
C VAL A 803 20.62 30.65 -24.21
N LYS A 804 21.21 31.32 -25.21
CA LYS A 804 21.64 32.73 -25.12
C LYS A 804 20.46 33.69 -24.82
N ASP A 805 19.28 33.44 -25.38
CA ASP A 805 18.04 34.19 -25.08
C ASP A 805 17.61 33.96 -23.61
N LEU A 806 17.57 32.70 -23.16
CA LEU A 806 17.12 32.32 -21.81
C LEU A 806 18.13 32.62 -20.68
N VAL A 807 19.37 32.99 -21.01
CA VAL A 807 20.35 33.59 -20.07
C VAL A 807 19.89 34.97 -19.61
N GLU A 808 19.11 35.69 -20.43
CA GLU A 808 18.63 37.05 -20.17
C GLU A 808 17.21 37.11 -19.56
N ASP A 809 16.60 35.97 -19.26
CA ASP A 809 15.21 35.87 -18.80
C ASP A 809 14.94 36.67 -17.51
N ASP A 810 13.84 37.41 -17.43
CA ASP A 810 13.47 38.18 -16.23
C ASP A 810 13.39 37.33 -14.95
N VAL A 811 13.04 36.04 -15.07
CA VAL A 811 12.84 35.12 -13.94
C VAL A 811 14.15 34.43 -13.54
N PRO A 812 14.66 34.63 -12.30
CA PRO A 812 15.90 33.99 -11.83
C PRO A 812 15.90 32.45 -11.96
N ASN A 813 14.74 31.81 -11.76
CA ASN A 813 14.58 30.37 -11.93
C ASN A 813 14.89 29.90 -13.35
N VAL A 814 14.67 30.71 -14.38
CA VAL A 814 15.08 30.38 -15.75
C VAL A 814 16.59 30.60 -15.89
N ARG A 815 17.11 31.76 -15.47
CA ARG A 815 18.54 32.10 -15.58
C ARG A 815 19.48 31.11 -14.86
N PHE A 816 19.16 30.65 -13.65
CA PHE A 816 20.00 29.66 -12.98
C PHE A 816 19.88 28.26 -13.62
N ASN A 817 18.75 27.94 -14.25
CA ASN A 817 18.64 26.73 -15.05
C ASN A 817 19.38 26.88 -16.38
N ALA A 818 19.48 28.08 -16.96
CA ALA A 818 20.33 28.34 -18.12
C ALA A 818 21.83 28.11 -17.77
N ALA A 819 22.28 28.52 -16.57
CA ALA A 819 23.61 28.16 -16.06
C ALA A 819 23.82 26.63 -15.98
N LYS A 820 22.84 25.89 -15.44
CA LYS A 820 22.85 24.42 -15.40
C LYS A 820 22.81 23.78 -16.79
N SER A 821 22.13 24.40 -17.74
CA SER A 821 22.10 23.98 -19.14
C SER A 821 23.45 24.17 -19.81
N LEU A 822 24.08 25.35 -19.67
CA LEU A 822 25.45 25.59 -20.15
C LEU A 822 26.45 24.57 -19.56
N LYS A 823 26.33 24.23 -18.27
CA LYS A 823 27.12 23.15 -17.62
C LYS A 823 26.91 21.76 -18.24
N ARG A 824 25.70 21.45 -18.73
CA ARG A 824 25.37 20.14 -19.30
C ARG A 824 25.74 20.07 -20.78
N ILE A 825 25.25 21.01 -21.58
CA ILE A 825 25.52 21.16 -23.01
C ILE A 825 27.02 21.33 -23.27
N GLY A 826 27.73 22.08 -22.41
CA GLY A 826 29.17 22.31 -22.54
C GLY A 826 30.03 21.05 -22.55
N LYS A 827 29.56 19.93 -21.99
CA LYS A 827 30.28 18.64 -22.04
C LYS A 827 30.35 18.03 -23.44
N ASN A 828 29.49 18.51 -24.34
CA ASN A 828 29.39 18.08 -25.73
C ASN A 828 30.06 19.09 -26.69
N LEU A 829 30.77 20.09 -26.16
CA LEU A 829 31.46 21.14 -26.90
C LEU A 829 32.98 21.05 -26.68
N SER A 830 33.76 21.38 -27.71
CA SER A 830 35.22 21.49 -27.64
C SER A 830 35.68 22.67 -26.78
N ALA A 831 36.90 22.57 -26.23
CA ALA A 831 37.48 23.59 -25.35
C ALA A 831 37.57 25.00 -25.98
N SER A 832 37.76 25.07 -27.30
CA SER A 832 37.71 26.34 -28.05
C SER A 832 36.34 27.00 -27.93
N VAL A 833 35.28 26.25 -28.21
CA VAL A 833 33.87 26.70 -28.15
C VAL A 833 33.44 27.03 -26.72
N LEU A 834 33.90 26.25 -25.73
CA LEU A 834 33.68 26.54 -24.32
C LEU A 834 34.26 27.91 -23.93
N THR A 835 35.41 28.27 -24.48
CA THR A 835 36.07 29.56 -24.23
C THR A 835 35.41 30.71 -25.00
N SER A 836 34.99 30.51 -26.26
CA SER A 836 34.39 31.57 -27.08
C SER A 836 32.93 31.88 -26.74
N ASP A 837 32.11 30.84 -26.51
CA ASP A 837 30.65 30.98 -26.48
C ASP A 837 30.01 30.72 -25.12
N VAL A 838 30.61 29.85 -24.30
CA VAL A 838 30.03 29.48 -22.98
C VAL A 838 30.58 30.33 -21.85
N LYS A 839 31.90 30.56 -21.82
CA LYS A 839 32.56 31.36 -20.76
C LYS A 839 31.96 32.77 -20.61
N PRO A 840 31.72 33.57 -21.66
CA PRO A 840 31.16 34.91 -21.50
C PRO A 840 29.76 34.92 -20.86
N LEU A 841 28.93 33.92 -21.17
CA LEU A 841 27.58 33.77 -20.60
C LEU A 841 27.64 33.42 -19.11
N LEU A 842 28.54 32.50 -18.73
CA LEU A 842 28.74 32.14 -17.32
C LEU A 842 29.41 33.27 -16.51
N GLU A 843 30.28 34.08 -17.12
CA GLU A 843 30.81 35.28 -16.48
C GLU A 843 29.76 36.36 -16.28
N LYS A 844 28.81 36.51 -17.21
CA LYS A 844 27.65 37.40 -17.06
C LYS A 844 26.74 36.94 -15.93
N LEU A 845 26.32 35.68 -15.91
CA LEU A 845 25.49 35.11 -14.84
C LEU A 845 26.21 35.10 -13.48
N GLY A 846 27.54 35.01 -13.45
CA GLY A 846 28.33 35.19 -12.23
C GLY A 846 28.25 36.59 -11.62
N LYS A 847 27.74 37.58 -12.35
CA LYS A 847 27.49 38.97 -11.91
C LYS A 847 26.00 39.28 -11.71
N ASP A 848 25.12 38.27 -11.77
CA ASP A 848 23.68 38.46 -11.58
C ASP A 848 23.35 39.01 -10.17
N SER A 849 22.21 39.68 -10.03
CA SER A 849 21.66 40.12 -8.74
C SER A 849 21.22 38.96 -7.84
N ASP A 850 20.78 37.84 -8.41
CA ASP A 850 20.28 36.68 -7.68
C ASP A 850 21.41 35.75 -7.20
N PHE A 851 21.28 35.21 -5.99
CA PHE A 851 22.30 34.34 -5.39
C PHE A 851 22.41 32.97 -6.06
N ASP A 852 21.27 32.33 -6.36
CA ASP A 852 21.26 31.00 -6.97
C ASP A 852 21.80 31.06 -8.40
N VAL A 853 21.50 32.13 -9.14
CA VAL A 853 22.07 32.38 -10.48
C VAL A 853 23.59 32.46 -10.41
N ARG A 854 24.16 33.28 -9.51
CA ARG A 854 25.62 33.36 -9.32
C ARG A 854 26.23 32.03 -8.90
N TYR A 855 25.61 31.34 -7.94
CA TYR A 855 26.07 30.04 -7.44
C TYR A 855 26.15 29.00 -8.56
N PHE A 856 25.08 28.81 -9.33
CA PHE A 856 25.04 27.81 -10.40
C PHE A 856 25.90 28.19 -11.61
N ALA A 857 26.11 29.48 -11.87
CA ALA A 857 27.07 29.94 -12.88
C ALA A 857 28.51 29.61 -12.50
N GLU A 858 28.88 29.80 -11.24
CA GLU A 858 30.22 29.46 -10.74
C GLU A 858 30.42 27.94 -10.64
N GLU A 859 29.40 27.18 -10.22
CA GLU A 859 29.40 25.71 -10.25
C GLU A 859 29.49 25.15 -11.69
N ALA A 860 29.05 25.91 -12.70
CA ALA A 860 29.18 25.57 -14.11
C ALA A 860 30.60 25.79 -14.63
N LYS A 861 31.21 26.95 -14.37
CA LYS A 861 32.61 27.23 -14.77
C LYS A 861 33.58 26.21 -14.21
N ASN A 862 33.52 25.97 -12.89
CA ASN A 862 34.38 25.02 -12.20
C ASN A 862 34.22 23.59 -12.72
N ALA A 863 33.02 23.21 -13.19
CA ALA A 863 32.77 21.89 -13.77
C ALA A 863 33.17 21.75 -15.25
N LEU A 864 33.40 22.86 -15.95
CA LEU A 864 33.85 22.90 -17.34
C LEU A 864 35.33 23.29 -17.49
N GLY A 865 36.00 23.71 -16.41
CA GLY A 865 37.40 24.15 -16.41
C GLY A 865 37.61 25.53 -17.05
N LEU A 866 36.67 26.45 -16.83
CA LEU A 866 36.61 27.79 -17.45
C LEU A 866 36.98 28.94 -16.51
#